data_AF-A0A0L1LSA8-F1
#
_entry.id   AF-A0A0L1LSA8-F1
#
_cell.length_a   1.000
_cell.length_b   1.000
_cell.length_c   1.000
_cell.angle_alpha   90.00
_cell.angle_beta   90.00
_cell.angle_gamma   90.00
#
_symmetry.space_group_name_H-M   'P 1'
#
loop_
_entity.id
_entity.type
_entity.pdbx_description
1 polymer ?
#
loop_
_entity_poly.entity_id
_entity_poly.type
_entity_poly.pdbx_seq_one_letter_code
_entity_poly.pdbx_strand_id
1 'polypeptide(L)'
;MPTRPEHSTRTSPPTRTGPGSFPLHRVRLLDSDFKAAQETSVRYVLSLDADRLCAPYLLAAGLESPAHPYGSWESEGMGGHIGGHYLSACAKLFAATGNPELLANARYVVGVLVRCQDAATDCYVGGVPGGRDLGNQLSRGEVDADLFTLNGRWVPLYNLHKTLAGLLDAHQFAGLTDALKAATALADWWLGVSARLDQPAFERLLRTEFGGMNDAFALLWGFTGDDRYLAEAHRFAHRSILDPLAAYQDRLDGLHANTQIPKVVGYARLAAGTGDPAYPRAVDTFWDSVVSKRSVSVGGNSVREHFHPAADFSSMVQDPQGPETCNTYNMLKLAQLRFEASGDPAAIDFYERATYNHILSSQHPASGGLVYFTPMRPGHYRVYSKAQESMWCCVGSGLENHARYGELIYSHTDTDLLVNLYIPSTLDWTERGLTVRLETDFPGSGLVTLTITAAAPVDATVRLRRPGWATAMTVDGGGQGSTQATPPAEAGDVRLVRRWAGTSTVRIRLTAGFQAEALPDGSPWVSFRYGPMVLAARGGTDGVPGFEAADQRMGHVAAGTLKPLAGTPVVPDPEALSRRRTPSFAAELDVIDPAGQPATVILEPFHRIHDCRYTVYWPTGEPAELRTSLQALDRAAAGAARVVDAVAAGEQQPEADHKFAGKDTVAGGAGGLHWRDAGGWFSYVLTDPANRATILRVRFLPGDAHHHILRLNGALLTGPAQGPDDGGPPASDFDITGVARNGDGLVFTVTAVPGFRTGRLVSVQLVNGLE
;
A
#
# COMPACT_ATOMS: atom_id res chain seq x y z
N MET A 1 57.17 21.88 -15.53
CA MET A 1 55.84 21.72 -16.15
C MET A 1 55.19 20.46 -15.59
N PRO A 2 54.17 20.57 -14.72
CA PRO A 2 53.31 19.46 -14.40
C PRO A 2 51.96 19.59 -15.13
N THR A 3 51.50 18.43 -15.57
CA THR A 3 50.39 18.13 -16.47
C THR A 3 49.00 18.42 -15.88
N ARG A 4 48.09 18.88 -16.75
CA ARG A 4 46.65 19.03 -16.50
C ARG A 4 46.01 17.68 -16.12
N PRO A 5 45.02 17.64 -15.21
CA PRO A 5 44.19 16.46 -15.03
C PRO A 5 43.16 16.35 -16.17
N GLU A 6 42.99 15.12 -16.65
CA GLU A 6 42.09 14.72 -17.72
C GLU A 6 40.62 14.85 -17.31
N HIS A 7 39.79 15.22 -18.30
CA HIS A 7 38.35 15.29 -18.18
C HIS A 7 37.75 13.95 -17.76
N SER A 8 36.90 14.01 -16.72
CA SER A 8 35.95 12.96 -16.34
C SER A 8 35.15 12.52 -17.57
N THR A 9 35.32 11.26 -17.94
CA THR A 9 34.51 10.59 -18.96
C THR A 9 33.10 10.44 -18.44
N ARG A 10 32.13 11.11 -19.11
CA ARG A 10 30.70 10.83 -18.97
C ARG A 10 30.48 9.32 -19.10
N THR A 11 30.10 8.67 -18.00
CA THR A 11 29.60 7.31 -18.02
C THR A 11 28.31 7.28 -18.83
N SER A 12 28.28 6.50 -19.90
CA SER A 12 27.05 6.19 -20.63
C SER A 12 26.01 5.66 -19.65
N PRO A 13 24.73 6.03 -19.76
CA PRO A 13 23.69 5.47 -18.91
C PRO A 13 23.72 3.93 -19.05
N PRO A 14 23.56 3.18 -17.94
CA PRO A 14 23.51 1.73 -18.01
C PRO A 14 22.44 1.30 -19.02
N THR A 15 22.83 0.42 -19.95
CA THR A 15 21.92 -0.15 -20.96
C THR A 15 20.80 -0.89 -20.25
N ARG A 16 19.57 -0.39 -20.38
CA ARG A 16 18.38 -1.05 -19.83
C ARG A 16 18.26 -2.44 -20.46
N THR A 17 18.37 -3.48 -19.65
CA THR A 17 18.35 -4.87 -20.13
C THR A 17 16.94 -5.43 -20.31
N GLY A 18 15.94 -4.87 -19.61
CA GLY A 18 14.54 -5.29 -19.68
C GLY A 18 13.64 -4.43 -20.58
N PRO A 19 12.38 -4.86 -20.78
CA PRO A 19 11.41 -4.16 -21.63
C PRO A 19 11.05 -2.76 -21.09
N GLY A 20 10.57 -1.89 -21.97
CA GLY A 20 9.99 -0.59 -21.61
C GLY A 20 8.49 -0.60 -21.55
N SER A 21 7.93 0.09 -20.58
CA SER A 21 6.51 0.45 -20.58
C SER A 21 6.22 1.57 -21.59
N PHE A 22 4.98 1.62 -22.07
CA PHE A 22 4.51 2.73 -22.89
C PHE A 22 4.03 3.88 -22.00
N PRO A 23 4.20 5.15 -22.42
CA PRO A 23 3.56 6.27 -21.75
C PRO A 23 2.03 6.10 -21.69
N LEU A 24 1.42 6.48 -20.57
CA LEU A 24 -0.03 6.36 -20.34
C LEU A 24 -0.90 6.96 -21.46
N HIS A 25 -0.44 8.01 -22.15
CA HIS A 25 -1.19 8.63 -23.24
C HIS A 25 -1.25 7.80 -24.53
N ARG A 26 -0.41 6.76 -24.65
CA ARG A 26 -0.40 5.84 -25.78
C ARG A 26 -1.39 4.69 -25.63
N VAL A 27 -1.91 4.46 -24.42
CA VAL A 27 -2.83 3.35 -24.12
C VAL A 27 -4.19 3.90 -23.70
N ARG A 28 -5.26 3.46 -24.36
CA ARG A 28 -6.64 3.84 -24.02
C ARG A 28 -7.45 2.60 -23.72
N LEU A 29 -8.06 2.54 -22.53
CA LEU A 29 -8.94 1.44 -22.16
C LEU A 29 -10.23 1.45 -23.02
N LEU A 30 -10.70 0.26 -23.33
CA LEU A 30 -12.01 0.01 -23.93
C LEU A 30 -12.98 -0.53 -22.86
N ASP A 31 -14.26 -0.63 -23.22
CA ASP A 31 -15.34 -1.08 -22.33
C ASP A 31 -14.95 -2.35 -21.55
N SER A 32 -14.88 -2.20 -20.23
CA SER A 32 -14.46 -3.22 -19.26
C SER A 32 -14.67 -2.70 -17.83
N ASP A 33 -14.58 -3.58 -16.83
CA ASP A 33 -14.59 -3.17 -15.41
C ASP A 33 -13.46 -2.15 -15.11
N PHE A 34 -12.31 -2.27 -15.79
CA PHE A 34 -11.19 -1.33 -15.67
C PHE A 34 -11.51 0.06 -16.21
N LYS A 35 -12.18 0.14 -17.37
CA LYS A 35 -12.62 1.42 -17.93
C LYS A 35 -13.66 2.09 -17.04
N ALA A 36 -14.62 1.32 -16.52
CA ALA A 36 -15.63 1.82 -15.59
C ALA A 36 -14.99 2.38 -14.31
N ALA A 37 -14.02 1.66 -13.72
CA ALA A 37 -13.27 2.14 -12.55
C ALA A 37 -12.46 3.42 -12.87
N GLN A 38 -11.80 3.49 -14.03
CA GLN A 38 -11.10 4.70 -14.46
C GLN A 38 -12.06 5.90 -14.58
N GLU A 39 -13.23 5.72 -15.16
CA GLU A 39 -14.24 6.79 -15.27
C GLU A 39 -14.82 7.19 -13.93
N THR A 40 -15.06 6.24 -13.02
CA THR A 40 -15.47 6.51 -11.65
C THR A 40 -14.41 7.31 -10.90
N SER A 41 -13.12 6.99 -11.08
CA SER A 41 -12.02 7.75 -10.52
C SER A 41 -11.93 9.17 -11.08
N VAL A 42 -12.15 9.38 -12.39
CA VAL A 42 -12.26 10.73 -12.97
C VAL A 42 -13.35 11.55 -12.27
N ARG A 43 -14.55 10.97 -12.08
CA ARG A 43 -15.65 11.68 -11.39
C ARG A 43 -15.29 12.00 -9.94
N TYR A 44 -14.68 11.05 -9.23
CA TYR A 44 -14.28 11.25 -7.84
C TYR A 44 -13.23 12.36 -7.71
N VAL A 45 -12.17 12.33 -8.53
CA VAL A 45 -11.11 13.35 -8.54
C VAL A 45 -11.69 14.73 -8.89
N LEU A 46 -12.54 14.83 -9.91
CA LEU A 46 -13.16 16.10 -10.27
C LEU A 46 -14.17 16.62 -9.22
N SER A 47 -14.66 15.75 -8.32
CA SER A 47 -15.54 16.17 -7.24
C SER A 47 -14.81 16.84 -6.07
N LEU A 48 -13.49 16.63 -5.94
CA LEU A 48 -12.69 17.24 -4.87
C LEU A 48 -12.51 18.74 -5.13
N ASP A 49 -12.57 19.52 -4.06
CA ASP A 49 -12.38 20.97 -4.07
C ASP A 49 -10.88 21.28 -4.03
N ALA A 50 -10.35 21.76 -5.16
CA ALA A 50 -8.94 22.09 -5.30
C ALA A 50 -8.51 23.26 -4.40
N ASP A 51 -9.40 24.20 -4.05
CA ASP A 51 -9.08 25.31 -3.16
C ASP A 51 -8.82 24.80 -1.74
N ARG A 52 -9.64 23.87 -1.26
CA ARG A 52 -9.46 23.24 0.04
C ARG A 52 -8.18 22.41 0.11
N LEU A 53 -7.81 21.72 -0.97
CA LEU A 53 -6.54 20.98 -1.06
C LEU A 53 -5.31 21.90 -1.13
N CYS A 54 -5.47 23.09 -1.72
CA CYS A 54 -4.40 24.09 -1.81
C CYS A 54 -4.25 24.93 -0.53
N ALA A 55 -5.30 24.99 0.31
CA ALA A 55 -5.31 25.81 1.52
C ALA A 55 -4.12 25.59 2.47
N PRO A 56 -3.68 24.36 2.80
CA PRO A 56 -2.51 24.14 3.65
C PRO A 56 -1.23 24.80 3.11
N TYR A 57 -1.02 24.76 1.79
CA TYR A 57 0.15 25.36 1.14
C TYR A 57 0.12 26.88 1.21
N LEU A 58 -1.05 27.49 0.94
CA LEU A 58 -1.25 28.94 1.02
C LEU A 58 -1.00 29.44 2.45
N LEU A 59 -1.58 28.77 3.44
CA LEU A 59 -1.42 29.11 4.84
C LEU A 59 0.04 28.98 5.31
N ALA A 60 0.74 27.90 4.90
CA ALA A 60 2.15 27.71 5.22
C ALA A 60 3.07 28.76 4.56
N ALA A 61 2.66 29.31 3.42
CA ALA A 61 3.35 30.41 2.74
C ALA A 61 3.01 31.80 3.31
N GLY A 62 2.09 31.90 4.29
CA GLY A 62 1.60 33.17 4.83
C GLY A 62 0.67 33.93 3.88
N LEU A 63 0.08 33.24 2.91
CA LEU A 63 -0.89 33.78 1.96
C LEU A 63 -2.32 33.55 2.43
N GLU A 64 -3.25 34.38 1.97
CA GLU A 64 -4.68 34.15 2.18
C GLU A 64 -5.16 32.95 1.35
N SER A 65 -5.98 32.10 1.97
CA SER A 65 -6.63 30.98 1.30
C SER A 65 -8.10 31.31 1.01
N PRO A 66 -8.62 31.03 -0.20
CA PRO A 66 -10.03 31.23 -0.52
C PRO A 66 -10.96 30.22 0.17
N ALA A 67 -10.41 29.13 0.70
CA ALA A 67 -11.15 28.07 1.39
C ALA A 67 -10.43 27.56 2.64
N HIS A 68 -11.17 26.94 3.54
CA HIS A 68 -10.60 26.21 4.67
C HIS A 68 -10.06 24.85 4.21
N PRO A 69 -8.95 24.35 4.82
CA PRO A 69 -8.49 22.99 4.57
C PRO A 69 -9.59 21.94 4.74
N TYR A 70 -9.40 20.78 4.14
CA TYR A 70 -10.22 19.62 4.47
C TYR A 70 -10.10 19.24 5.95
N GLY A 71 -11.15 18.61 6.47
CA GLY A 71 -11.13 17.98 7.79
C GLY A 71 -10.28 16.70 7.79
N SER A 72 -10.52 15.79 8.74
CA SER A 72 -9.73 14.56 8.86
C SER A 72 -8.22 14.87 8.92
N TRP A 73 -7.36 14.00 8.38
CA TRP A 73 -5.90 14.10 8.52
C TRP A 73 -5.29 15.37 7.92
N GLU A 74 -5.94 16.00 6.93
CA GLU A 74 -5.52 17.30 6.37
C GLU A 74 -5.53 18.43 7.40
N SER A 75 -6.42 18.34 8.41
CA SER A 75 -6.49 19.30 9.53
C SER A 75 -5.86 18.80 10.84
N GLU A 76 -5.51 17.51 10.94
CA GLU A 76 -4.98 16.88 12.16
C GLU A 76 -3.45 16.73 12.19
N GLY A 77 -2.74 17.28 11.21
CA GLY A 77 -1.27 17.29 11.19
C GLY A 77 -0.62 16.89 9.87
N MET A 78 -1.40 16.39 8.90
CA MET A 78 -0.90 15.99 7.58
C MET A 78 -1.30 16.93 6.43
N GLY A 79 -1.68 18.18 6.73
CA GLY A 79 -2.06 19.17 5.71
C GLY A 79 -1.17 19.17 4.45
N GLY A 80 -1.79 19.10 3.29
CA GLY A 80 -1.15 19.08 1.98
C GLY A 80 -0.87 17.68 1.41
N HIS A 81 -0.86 16.61 2.20
CA HIS A 81 -0.52 15.29 1.69
C HIS A 81 -1.48 14.79 0.59
N ILE A 82 -2.78 15.06 0.71
CA ILE A 82 -3.77 14.75 -0.32
C ILE A 82 -3.61 15.70 -1.51
N GLY A 83 -3.27 16.97 -1.30
CA GLY A 83 -3.00 17.92 -2.39
C GLY A 83 -1.89 17.45 -3.33
N GLY A 84 -0.83 16.83 -2.78
CA GLY A 84 0.23 16.21 -3.59
C GLY A 84 -0.26 15.01 -4.40
N HIS A 85 -0.98 14.08 -3.76
CA HIS A 85 -1.61 12.94 -4.43
C HIS A 85 -2.63 13.36 -5.49
N TYR A 86 -3.42 14.40 -5.22
CA TYR A 86 -4.40 14.95 -6.13
C TYR A 86 -3.75 15.49 -7.41
N LEU A 87 -2.60 16.15 -7.28
CA LEU A 87 -1.82 16.61 -8.43
C LEU A 87 -1.33 15.42 -9.27
N SER A 88 -0.77 14.39 -8.63
CA SER A 88 -0.41 13.12 -9.30
C SER A 88 -1.59 12.49 -10.02
N ALA A 89 -2.75 12.40 -9.35
CA ALA A 89 -3.96 11.81 -9.90
C ALA A 89 -4.49 12.59 -11.11
N CYS A 90 -4.58 13.92 -11.02
CA CYS A 90 -4.98 14.77 -12.15
C CYS A 90 -4.06 14.58 -13.35
N ALA A 91 -2.74 14.57 -13.14
CA ALA A 91 -1.77 14.39 -14.22
C ALA A 91 -1.86 13.01 -14.87
N LYS A 92 -1.91 11.93 -14.06
CA LYS A 92 -1.99 10.55 -14.55
C LYS A 92 -3.31 10.24 -15.24
N LEU A 93 -4.45 10.66 -14.66
CA LEU A 93 -5.76 10.48 -15.27
C LEU A 93 -5.90 11.31 -16.55
N PHE A 94 -5.34 12.52 -16.61
CA PHE A 94 -5.26 13.29 -17.86
C PHE A 94 -4.48 12.50 -18.93
N ALA A 95 -3.30 11.98 -18.60
CA ALA A 95 -2.54 11.17 -19.54
C ALA A 95 -3.33 9.94 -20.01
N ALA A 96 -4.01 9.24 -19.10
CA ALA A 96 -4.76 8.02 -19.39
C ALA A 96 -6.08 8.25 -20.17
N THR A 97 -6.72 9.40 -20.02
CA THR A 97 -8.09 9.65 -20.56
C THR A 97 -8.17 10.78 -21.59
N GLY A 98 -7.23 11.73 -21.56
CA GLY A 98 -7.30 12.97 -22.32
C GLY A 98 -8.33 13.98 -21.79
N ASN A 99 -8.90 13.79 -20.60
CA ASN A 99 -9.92 14.71 -20.06
C ASN A 99 -9.29 16.09 -19.71
N PRO A 100 -9.73 17.19 -20.37
CA PRO A 100 -9.11 18.51 -20.21
C PRO A 100 -9.36 19.17 -18.86
N GLU A 101 -10.41 18.80 -18.12
CA GLU A 101 -10.71 19.36 -16.79
C GLU A 101 -9.64 18.95 -15.77
N LEU A 102 -9.14 17.72 -15.85
CA LEU A 102 -8.04 17.24 -15.02
C LEU A 102 -6.75 18.02 -15.29
N LEU A 103 -6.48 18.36 -16.55
CA LEU A 103 -5.33 19.20 -16.91
C LEU A 103 -5.50 20.63 -16.37
N ALA A 104 -6.72 21.18 -16.41
CA ALA A 104 -7.02 22.48 -15.83
C ALA A 104 -6.78 22.48 -14.31
N ASN A 105 -7.23 21.45 -13.59
CA ASN A 105 -7.01 21.31 -12.15
C ASN A 105 -5.52 21.12 -11.83
N ALA A 106 -4.78 20.29 -12.59
CA ALA A 106 -3.33 20.15 -12.41
C ALA A 106 -2.61 21.49 -12.59
N ARG A 107 -2.96 22.26 -13.64
CA ARG A 107 -2.40 23.61 -13.86
C ARG A 107 -2.74 24.57 -12.73
N TYR A 108 -3.98 24.52 -12.24
CA TYR A 108 -4.42 25.35 -11.12
C TYR A 108 -3.57 25.09 -9.87
N VAL A 109 -3.45 23.82 -9.46
CA VAL A 109 -2.67 23.43 -8.29
C VAL A 109 -1.19 23.82 -8.45
N VAL A 110 -0.57 23.53 -9.61
CA VAL A 110 0.81 23.95 -9.89
C VAL A 110 0.96 25.48 -9.79
N GLY A 111 0.01 26.25 -10.33
CA GLY A 111 0.01 27.70 -10.23
C GLY A 111 -0.07 28.21 -8.79
N VAL A 112 -0.86 27.55 -7.93
CA VAL A 112 -0.92 27.89 -6.50
C VAL A 112 0.39 27.53 -5.80
N LEU A 113 0.97 26.36 -6.05
CA LEU A 113 2.24 25.96 -5.47
C LEU A 113 3.38 26.90 -5.86
N VAL A 114 3.45 27.32 -7.13
CA VAL A 114 4.41 28.32 -7.61
C VAL A 114 4.20 29.66 -6.89
N ARG A 115 2.96 30.14 -6.76
CA ARG A 115 2.69 31.37 -5.99
C ARG A 115 3.13 31.28 -4.53
N CYS A 116 2.90 30.15 -3.87
CA CYS A 116 3.37 29.91 -2.51
C CYS A 116 4.90 29.96 -2.43
N GLN A 117 5.57 29.36 -3.41
CA GLN A 117 7.03 29.34 -3.48
C GLN A 117 7.63 30.72 -3.82
N ASP A 118 6.98 31.51 -4.67
CA ASP A 118 7.39 32.89 -5.00
C ASP A 118 7.25 33.83 -3.79
N ALA A 119 6.25 33.58 -2.93
CA ALA A 119 6.08 34.30 -1.67
C ALA A 119 7.09 33.86 -0.59
N ALA A 120 7.71 32.69 -0.75
CA ALA A 120 8.69 32.15 0.18
C ALA A 120 10.07 32.77 -0.04
N THR A 121 10.72 33.26 1.03
CA THR A 121 12.09 33.78 0.95
C THR A 121 13.17 32.70 0.81
N ASP A 122 12.77 31.43 0.96
CA ASP A 122 13.64 30.26 1.05
C ASP A 122 13.29 29.15 0.05
N CYS A 123 12.40 29.42 -0.91
CA CYS A 123 11.91 28.45 -1.90
C CYS A 123 11.15 27.24 -1.34
N TYR A 124 10.81 27.23 -0.04
CA TYR A 124 10.00 26.18 0.57
C TYR A 124 8.57 26.19 0.00
N VAL A 125 8.07 25.01 -0.37
CA VAL A 125 6.64 24.79 -0.67
C VAL A 125 6.19 23.45 -0.08
N GLY A 126 5.20 23.49 0.80
CA GLY A 126 4.64 22.31 1.46
C GLY A 126 3.48 22.69 2.38
N GLY A 127 2.57 21.75 2.62
CA GLY A 127 1.41 21.95 3.49
C GLY A 127 1.64 21.56 4.96
N VAL A 128 2.80 21.00 5.29
CA VAL A 128 3.13 20.52 6.63
C VAL A 128 2.98 21.65 7.65
N PRO A 129 2.18 21.48 8.72
CA PRO A 129 2.08 22.45 9.79
C PRO A 129 3.45 22.79 10.38
N GLY A 130 3.86 24.06 10.25
CA GLY A 130 5.18 24.53 10.67
C GLY A 130 6.37 23.89 9.92
N GLY A 131 6.18 23.45 8.68
CA GLY A 131 7.23 22.75 7.91
C GLY A 131 8.49 23.59 7.64
N ARG A 132 8.36 24.92 7.49
CA ARG A 132 9.52 25.82 7.41
C ARG A 132 10.33 25.81 8.71
N ASP A 133 9.65 25.87 9.85
CA ASP A 133 10.30 25.81 11.17
C ASP A 133 10.99 24.46 11.41
N LEU A 134 10.41 23.37 10.92
CA LEU A 134 11.06 22.06 10.91
C LEU A 134 12.39 22.13 10.14
N GLY A 135 12.39 22.67 8.91
CA GLY A 135 13.61 22.84 8.12
C GLY A 135 14.68 23.66 8.85
N ASN A 136 14.26 24.72 9.56
CA ASN A 136 15.14 25.54 10.38
C ASN A 136 15.72 24.77 11.58
N GLN A 137 14.91 23.96 12.26
CA GLN A 137 15.34 23.09 13.38
C GLN A 137 16.36 22.06 12.89
N LEU A 138 16.04 21.34 11.81
CA LEU A 138 16.95 20.36 11.20
C LEU A 138 18.27 21.01 10.77
N SER A 139 18.23 22.22 10.21
CA SER A 139 19.43 22.97 9.83
C SER A 139 20.34 23.34 11.01
N ARG A 140 19.83 23.33 12.24
CA ARG A 140 20.60 23.50 13.48
C ARG A 140 21.07 22.18 14.09
N GLY A 141 20.80 21.05 13.43
CA GLY A 141 21.12 19.71 13.93
C GLY A 141 20.11 19.18 14.96
N GLU A 142 18.98 19.85 15.15
CA GLU A 142 17.91 19.41 16.06
C GLU A 142 17.10 18.30 15.38
N VAL A 143 17.46 17.04 15.64
CA VAL A 143 16.78 15.86 15.11
C VAL A 143 16.17 15.04 16.25
N ASP A 144 14.86 15.17 16.43
CA ASP A 144 14.04 14.35 17.33
C ASP A 144 13.11 13.49 16.48
N ALA A 145 13.54 12.26 16.20
CA ALA A 145 12.92 11.37 15.23
C ALA A 145 12.42 10.09 15.89
N ASP A 146 11.11 9.85 15.75
CA ASP A 146 10.42 8.60 16.07
C ASP A 146 9.79 8.01 14.79
N LEU A 147 9.14 6.85 14.86
CA LEU A 147 8.56 6.14 13.71
C LEU A 147 7.63 7.03 12.85
N PHE A 148 6.84 7.88 13.50
CA PHE A 148 5.80 8.70 12.85
C PHE A 148 5.88 10.19 13.18
N THR A 149 6.79 10.62 14.06
CA THR A 149 7.00 12.04 14.35
C THR A 149 8.44 12.46 14.09
N LEU A 150 8.60 13.65 13.51
CA LEU A 150 9.88 14.33 13.39
C LEU A 150 9.73 15.75 13.95
N ASN A 151 10.46 16.04 15.02
CA ASN A 151 10.39 17.27 15.80
C ASN A 151 8.93 17.68 16.10
N GLY A 152 8.15 16.72 16.61
CA GLY A 152 6.75 16.90 16.99
C GLY A 152 5.74 17.00 15.84
N ARG A 153 6.15 16.80 14.58
CA ARG A 153 5.26 16.84 13.42
C ARG A 153 5.01 15.45 12.87
N TRP A 154 3.78 15.20 12.41
CA TRP A 154 3.36 13.91 11.88
C TRP A 154 3.93 13.67 10.46
N VAL A 155 4.82 12.68 10.33
CA VAL A 155 5.46 12.21 9.09
C VAL A 155 5.75 13.30 8.04
N PRO A 156 6.43 14.40 8.40
CA PRO A 156 6.51 15.58 7.54
C PRO A 156 7.27 15.33 6.23
N LEU A 157 8.22 14.40 6.23
CA LEU A 157 8.95 14.01 5.01
C LEU A 157 8.10 13.17 4.07
N TYR A 158 7.20 12.31 4.59
CA TYR A 158 6.20 11.61 3.76
C TYR A 158 5.27 12.60 3.06
N ASN A 159 4.87 13.67 3.76
CA ASN A 159 4.00 14.71 3.23
C ASN A 159 4.72 15.51 2.13
N LEU A 160 5.94 15.99 2.40
CA LEU A 160 6.76 16.66 1.39
C LEU A 160 7.05 15.77 0.18
N HIS A 161 7.25 14.47 0.39
CA HIS A 161 7.34 13.49 -0.70
C HIS A 161 6.11 13.54 -1.62
N LYS A 162 4.87 13.66 -1.11
CA LYS A 162 3.68 13.76 -1.97
C LYS A 162 3.65 15.03 -2.80
N THR A 163 4.09 16.15 -2.22
CA THR A 163 4.21 17.41 -2.97
C THR A 163 5.23 17.26 -4.09
N LEU A 164 6.42 16.75 -3.78
CA LEU A 164 7.49 16.55 -4.76
C LEU A 164 7.05 15.55 -5.86
N ALA A 165 6.49 14.40 -5.49
CA ALA A 165 5.99 13.41 -6.43
C ALA A 165 4.87 13.97 -7.33
N GLY A 166 3.93 14.75 -6.76
CA GLY A 166 2.88 15.43 -7.52
C GLY A 166 3.43 16.38 -8.58
N LEU A 167 4.43 17.20 -8.22
CA LEU A 167 5.08 18.12 -9.16
C LEU A 167 5.83 17.36 -10.28
N LEU A 168 6.53 16.28 -9.93
CA LEU A 168 7.23 15.42 -10.90
C LEU A 168 6.24 14.73 -11.84
N ASP A 169 5.12 14.22 -11.32
CA ASP A 169 4.06 13.59 -12.11
C ASP A 169 3.36 14.60 -13.02
N ALA A 170 3.12 15.84 -12.56
CA ALA A 170 2.57 16.92 -13.36
C ALA A 170 3.49 17.30 -14.54
N HIS A 171 4.80 17.27 -14.33
CA HIS A 171 5.77 17.41 -15.42
C HIS A 171 5.70 16.22 -16.38
N GLN A 172 5.81 14.99 -15.85
CA GLN A 172 5.94 13.76 -16.65
C GLN A 172 4.68 13.44 -17.47
N PHE A 173 3.50 13.56 -16.86
CA PHE A 173 2.24 13.07 -17.43
C PHE A 173 1.38 14.19 -18.03
N ALA A 174 1.52 15.43 -17.56
CA ALA A 174 0.77 16.58 -18.06
C ALA A 174 1.62 17.62 -18.80
N GLY A 175 2.94 17.43 -18.89
CA GLY A 175 3.84 18.33 -19.62
C GLY A 175 3.99 19.71 -18.99
N LEU A 176 3.70 19.86 -17.69
CA LEU A 176 3.73 21.15 -17.01
C LEU A 176 5.18 21.50 -16.60
N THR A 177 5.84 22.37 -17.37
CA THR A 177 7.24 22.74 -17.13
C THR A 177 7.46 23.53 -15.84
N ASP A 178 6.48 24.33 -15.42
CA ASP A 178 6.58 25.08 -14.16
C ASP A 178 6.52 24.15 -12.94
N ALA A 179 5.90 22.97 -13.08
CA ALA A 179 5.93 21.95 -12.04
C ALA A 179 7.35 21.41 -11.81
N LEU A 180 8.13 21.18 -12.88
CA LEU A 180 9.53 20.76 -12.75
C LEU A 180 10.37 21.84 -12.07
N LYS A 181 10.19 23.11 -12.43
CA LYS A 181 10.89 24.23 -11.77
C LYS A 181 10.58 24.27 -10.27
N ALA A 182 9.31 24.14 -9.90
CA ALA A 182 8.90 24.13 -8.51
C ALA A 182 9.45 22.91 -7.74
N ALA A 183 9.47 21.73 -8.38
CA ALA A 183 10.08 20.52 -7.82
C ALA A 183 11.58 20.71 -7.57
N THR A 184 12.32 21.26 -8.55
CA THR A 184 13.74 21.59 -8.44
C THR A 184 13.99 22.55 -7.28
N ALA A 185 13.20 23.63 -7.17
CA ALA A 185 13.35 24.61 -6.10
C ALA A 185 13.03 24.04 -4.71
N LEU A 186 12.02 23.15 -4.59
CA LEU A 186 11.73 22.43 -3.34
C LEU A 186 12.88 21.48 -2.96
N ALA A 187 13.42 20.76 -3.94
CA ALA A 187 14.57 19.87 -3.77
C ALA A 187 15.83 20.65 -3.35
N ASP A 188 16.10 21.79 -3.96
CA ASP A 188 17.24 22.66 -3.61
C ASP A 188 17.11 23.24 -2.20
N TRP A 189 15.89 23.64 -1.78
CA TRP A 189 15.63 24.00 -0.39
C TRP A 189 15.99 22.84 0.56
N TRP A 190 15.54 21.62 0.24
CA TRP A 190 15.86 20.44 1.05
C TRP A 190 17.36 20.17 1.10
N LEU A 191 18.08 20.26 -0.03
CA LEU A 191 19.54 20.11 -0.05
C LEU A 191 20.22 21.13 0.88
N GLY A 192 19.70 22.36 0.96
CA GLY A 192 20.17 23.38 1.91
C GLY A 192 19.99 22.97 3.37
N VAL A 193 18.84 22.37 3.71
CA VAL A 193 18.55 21.82 5.04
C VAL A 193 19.45 20.61 5.34
N SER A 194 19.49 19.63 4.44
CA SER A 194 20.17 18.36 4.68
C SER A 194 21.69 18.49 4.69
N ALA A 195 22.27 19.48 4.00
CA ALA A 195 23.71 19.76 4.03
C ALA A 195 24.24 20.10 5.44
N ARG A 196 23.36 20.47 6.37
CA ARG A 196 23.71 20.76 7.77
C ARG A 196 23.67 19.55 8.70
N LEU A 197 23.12 18.44 8.22
CA LEU A 197 23.07 17.18 8.95
C LEU A 197 24.29 16.34 8.58
N ASP A 198 24.96 15.73 9.55
CA ASP A 198 25.95 14.68 9.27
C ASP A 198 25.24 13.35 8.94
N GLN A 199 26.00 12.33 8.50
CA GLN A 199 25.40 11.03 8.17
C GLN A 199 24.67 10.40 9.35
N PRO A 200 25.24 10.35 10.59
CA PRO A 200 24.51 9.83 11.75
C PRO A 200 23.20 10.56 12.06
N ALA A 201 23.15 11.89 11.94
CA ALA A 201 21.93 12.66 12.15
C ALA A 201 20.90 12.39 11.05
N PHE A 202 21.34 12.27 9.80
CA PHE A 202 20.46 11.92 8.69
C PHE A 202 19.86 10.52 8.86
N GLU A 203 20.67 9.50 9.22
CA GLU A 203 20.15 8.16 9.53
C GLU A 203 19.15 8.14 10.70
N ARG A 204 19.35 8.98 11.73
CA ARG A 204 18.35 9.15 12.79
C ARG A 204 17.05 9.72 12.25
N LEU A 205 17.12 10.73 11.39
CA LEU A 205 15.95 11.33 10.73
C LEU A 205 15.18 10.32 9.87
N LEU A 206 15.87 9.39 9.19
CA LEU A 206 15.25 8.34 8.37
C LEU A 206 14.46 7.29 9.16
N ARG A 207 14.50 7.32 10.51
CA ARG A 207 13.61 6.54 11.37
C ARG A 207 12.15 6.95 11.19
N THR A 208 11.89 8.25 11.03
CA THR A 208 10.55 8.76 10.72
C THR A 208 10.20 8.44 9.29
N GLU A 209 8.95 8.04 9.04
CA GLU A 209 8.47 7.79 7.69
C GLU A 209 8.70 9.01 6.77
N PHE A 210 9.37 8.75 5.65
CA PHE A 210 9.65 9.73 4.60
C PHE A 210 9.04 9.35 3.25
N GLY A 211 8.19 8.31 3.21
CA GLY A 211 7.69 7.75 1.96
C GLY A 211 8.82 7.39 1.00
N GLY A 212 8.73 7.83 -0.26
CA GLY A 212 9.68 7.57 -1.33
C GLY A 212 10.51 8.80 -1.70
N MET A 213 11.08 9.53 -0.72
CA MET A 213 11.98 10.66 -1.05
C MET A 213 13.16 10.21 -1.92
N ASN A 214 13.72 9.03 -1.69
CA ASN A 214 14.76 8.46 -2.55
C ASN A 214 14.27 8.20 -3.99
N ASP A 215 13.05 7.68 -4.16
CA ASP A 215 12.36 7.53 -5.44
C ASP A 215 12.21 8.89 -6.16
N ALA A 216 11.66 9.89 -5.46
CA ALA A 216 11.42 11.22 -6.02
C ALA A 216 12.72 11.95 -6.42
N PHE A 217 13.77 11.89 -5.60
CA PHE A 217 15.08 12.48 -5.94
C PHE A 217 15.75 11.75 -7.11
N ALA A 218 15.61 10.41 -7.21
CA ALA A 218 16.12 9.66 -8.37
C ALA A 218 15.38 10.02 -9.67
N LEU A 219 14.05 10.24 -9.61
CA LEU A 219 13.26 10.75 -10.73
C LEU A 219 13.70 12.17 -11.13
N LEU A 220 13.89 13.06 -10.16
CA LEU A 220 14.34 14.43 -10.42
C LEU A 220 15.73 14.45 -11.07
N TRP A 221 16.65 13.59 -10.61
CA TRP A 221 17.94 13.38 -11.30
C TRP A 221 17.73 12.95 -12.75
N GLY A 222 16.82 12.01 -13.01
CA GLY A 222 16.48 11.58 -14.37
C GLY A 222 15.99 12.72 -15.28
N PHE A 223 15.25 13.70 -14.75
CA PHE A 223 14.77 14.85 -15.52
C PHE A 223 15.81 15.95 -15.71
N THR A 224 16.73 16.12 -14.77
CA THR A 224 17.64 17.29 -14.71
C THR A 224 19.08 16.96 -15.09
N GLY A 225 19.52 15.72 -14.86
CA GLY A 225 20.91 15.30 -14.95
C GLY A 225 21.83 15.89 -13.87
N ASP A 226 21.28 16.48 -12.80
CA ASP A 226 22.07 17.07 -11.71
C ASP A 226 22.40 16.02 -10.64
N ASP A 227 23.69 15.64 -10.56
CA ASP A 227 24.20 14.61 -9.66
C ASP A 227 24.01 14.92 -8.17
N ARG A 228 23.73 16.19 -7.80
CA ARG A 228 23.37 16.52 -6.41
C ARG A 228 22.10 15.80 -5.97
N TYR A 229 21.12 15.66 -6.87
CA TYR A 229 19.88 14.94 -6.57
C TYR A 229 20.09 13.44 -6.50
N LEU A 230 20.99 12.87 -7.32
CA LEU A 230 21.36 11.46 -7.20
C LEU A 230 22.06 11.18 -5.86
N ALA A 231 22.99 12.04 -5.45
CA ALA A 231 23.67 11.92 -4.16
C ALA A 231 22.67 11.96 -2.98
N GLU A 232 21.68 12.84 -3.04
CA GLU A 232 20.65 12.90 -2.00
C GLU A 232 19.70 11.69 -2.05
N ALA A 233 19.38 11.17 -3.24
CA ALA A 233 18.61 9.93 -3.37
C ALA A 233 19.33 8.74 -2.69
N HIS A 234 20.66 8.63 -2.86
CA HIS A 234 21.48 7.66 -2.13
C HIS A 234 21.46 7.90 -0.62
N ARG A 235 21.47 9.16 -0.19
CA ARG A 235 21.46 9.51 1.22
C ARG A 235 20.15 9.11 1.90
N PHE A 236 19.02 9.20 1.20
CA PHE A 236 17.72 8.67 1.63
C PHE A 236 17.62 7.14 1.58
N ALA A 237 18.65 6.42 1.12
CA ALA A 237 18.65 4.97 1.16
C ALA A 237 18.90 4.46 2.59
N HIS A 238 17.84 4.39 3.38
CA HIS A 238 17.88 4.09 4.81
C HIS A 238 18.58 2.76 5.11
N ARG A 239 19.79 2.86 5.68
CA ARG A 239 20.70 1.73 5.86
C ARG A 239 20.18 0.64 6.77
N SER A 240 19.40 0.99 7.79
CA SER A 240 18.79 0.01 8.70
C SER A 240 17.85 -0.99 7.99
N ILE A 241 17.33 -0.61 6.82
CA ILE A 241 16.51 -1.47 5.96
C ILE A 241 17.34 -2.03 4.79
N LEU A 242 18.13 -1.19 4.13
CA LEU A 242 18.94 -1.57 2.98
C LEU A 242 19.98 -2.65 3.33
N ASP A 243 20.76 -2.46 4.39
CA ASP A 243 21.92 -3.30 4.70
C ASP A 243 21.49 -4.75 5.03
N PRO A 244 20.46 -5.01 5.88
CA PRO A 244 19.97 -6.38 6.11
C PRO A 244 19.42 -7.04 4.83
N LEU A 245 18.61 -6.32 4.05
CA LEU A 245 18.05 -6.87 2.81
C LEU A 245 19.16 -7.19 1.79
N ALA A 246 20.17 -6.32 1.65
CA ALA A 246 21.31 -6.54 0.77
C ALA A 246 22.20 -7.71 1.23
N ALA A 247 22.08 -8.12 2.50
CA ALA A 247 22.71 -9.29 3.10
C ALA A 247 21.79 -10.52 3.14
N TYR A 248 20.66 -10.50 2.40
CA TYR A 248 19.66 -11.57 2.32
C TYR A 248 18.96 -11.88 3.65
N GLN A 249 18.83 -10.88 4.51
CA GLN A 249 18.16 -11.01 5.81
C GLN A 249 16.81 -10.31 5.78
N ASP A 250 15.74 -11.10 5.89
CA ASP A 250 14.39 -10.60 6.12
C ASP A 250 14.23 -10.23 7.60
N ARG A 251 14.18 -8.92 7.86
CA ARG A 251 13.90 -8.34 9.19
C ARG A 251 12.65 -7.45 9.15
N LEU A 252 11.66 -7.85 8.37
CA LEU A 252 10.45 -7.05 8.13
C LEU A 252 9.36 -7.25 9.19
N ASP A 253 9.42 -8.32 10.00
CA ASP A 253 8.41 -8.63 11.03
C ASP A 253 8.19 -7.44 12.00
N GLY A 254 6.94 -7.01 12.13
CA GLY A 254 6.55 -5.87 12.98
C GLY A 254 6.96 -4.50 12.42
N LEU A 255 7.37 -4.38 11.16
CA LEU A 255 7.56 -3.07 10.54
C LEU A 255 6.27 -2.62 9.86
N HIS A 256 5.95 -1.32 10.00
CA HIS A 256 4.89 -0.69 9.22
C HIS A 256 5.19 -0.85 7.73
N ALA A 257 4.34 -1.58 7.02
CA ALA A 257 4.65 -2.12 5.70
C ALA A 257 4.74 -1.01 4.64
N ASN A 258 3.76 -0.11 4.61
CA ASN A 258 3.74 0.99 3.64
C ASN A 258 4.86 2.01 3.86
N THR A 259 5.50 2.03 5.04
CA THR A 259 6.72 2.83 5.26
C THR A 259 7.92 2.23 4.55
N GLN A 260 7.99 0.89 4.40
CA GLN A 260 9.15 0.22 3.84
C GLN A 260 9.09 0.09 2.32
N ILE A 261 7.92 -0.20 1.74
CA ILE A 261 7.78 -0.47 0.30
C ILE A 261 8.26 0.72 -0.56
N PRO A 262 7.91 1.99 -0.28
CA PRO A 262 8.42 3.15 -1.03
C PRO A 262 9.93 3.32 -0.96
N LYS A 263 10.56 2.96 0.16
CA LYS A 263 12.04 2.96 0.27
C LYS A 263 12.63 2.00 -0.75
N VAL A 264 12.06 0.80 -0.85
CA VAL A 264 12.50 -0.25 -1.79
C VAL A 264 12.19 0.10 -3.24
N VAL A 265 11.09 0.80 -3.52
CA VAL A 265 10.85 1.41 -4.84
C VAL A 265 12.00 2.35 -5.22
N GLY A 266 12.46 3.18 -4.29
CA GLY A 266 13.64 4.02 -4.53
C GLY A 266 14.93 3.21 -4.70
N TYR A 267 15.11 2.10 -3.98
CA TYR A 267 16.24 1.18 -4.20
C TYR A 267 16.22 0.60 -5.61
N ALA A 268 15.05 0.20 -6.12
CA ALA A 268 14.91 -0.31 -7.48
C ALA A 268 15.27 0.73 -8.55
N ARG A 269 14.94 2.01 -8.32
CA ARG A 269 15.38 3.09 -9.22
C ARG A 269 16.89 3.33 -9.16
N LEU A 270 17.47 3.35 -7.96
CA LEU A 270 18.90 3.51 -7.78
C LEU A 270 19.69 2.34 -8.40
N ALA A 271 19.19 1.11 -8.28
CA ALA A 271 19.76 -0.07 -8.93
C ALA A 271 19.89 0.13 -10.46
N ALA A 272 18.86 0.70 -11.09
CA ALA A 272 18.83 0.94 -12.52
C ALA A 272 19.80 2.04 -12.98
N GLY A 273 20.21 2.98 -12.10
CA GLY A 273 21.00 4.16 -12.47
C GLY A 273 22.48 4.15 -12.05
N THR A 274 22.88 3.33 -11.06
CA THR A 274 24.13 3.57 -10.31
C THR A 274 25.13 2.41 -10.31
N GLY A 275 24.68 1.19 -10.63
CA GLY A 275 25.54 -0.01 -10.64
C GLY A 275 25.94 -0.55 -9.27
N ASP A 276 25.46 0.02 -8.16
CA ASP A 276 25.71 -0.52 -6.82
C ASP A 276 24.93 -1.83 -6.61
N PRO A 277 25.61 -2.97 -6.38
CA PRO A 277 24.97 -4.28 -6.28
C PRO A 277 24.19 -4.47 -4.97
N ALA A 278 24.30 -3.57 -3.98
CA ALA A 278 23.48 -3.63 -2.77
C ALA A 278 21.99 -3.41 -3.07
N TYR A 279 21.66 -2.48 -3.97
CA TYR A 279 20.27 -2.18 -4.33
C TYR A 279 19.51 -3.35 -4.97
N PRO A 280 20.00 -4.00 -6.06
CA PRO A 280 19.29 -5.13 -6.64
C PRO A 280 19.15 -6.30 -5.65
N ARG A 281 20.19 -6.62 -4.85
CA ARG A 281 20.09 -7.64 -3.80
C ARG A 281 19.01 -7.33 -2.77
N ALA A 282 18.92 -6.07 -2.34
CA ALA A 282 17.91 -5.65 -1.38
C ALA A 282 16.50 -5.71 -1.97
N VAL A 283 16.33 -5.30 -3.23
CA VAL A 283 15.06 -5.38 -3.97
C VAL A 283 14.62 -6.84 -4.12
N ASP A 284 15.52 -7.73 -4.52
CA ASP A 284 15.23 -9.17 -4.68
C ASP A 284 14.81 -9.79 -3.35
N THR A 285 15.59 -9.55 -2.28
CA THR A 285 15.28 -10.08 -0.95
C THR A 285 13.93 -9.58 -0.42
N PHE A 286 13.63 -8.29 -0.63
CA PHE A 286 12.35 -7.70 -0.24
C PHE A 286 11.20 -8.27 -1.06
N TRP A 287 11.36 -8.38 -2.37
CA TRP A 287 10.37 -8.95 -3.28
C TRP A 287 10.00 -10.37 -2.86
N ASP A 288 10.99 -11.23 -2.65
CA ASP A 288 10.79 -12.62 -2.25
C ASP A 288 10.12 -12.73 -0.87
N SER A 289 10.49 -11.86 0.08
CA SER A 289 9.83 -11.81 1.38
C SER A 289 8.35 -11.42 1.24
N VAL A 290 8.07 -10.30 0.57
CA VAL A 290 6.72 -9.74 0.56
C VAL A 290 5.78 -10.51 -0.36
N VAL A 291 6.19 -10.78 -1.60
CA VAL A 291 5.35 -11.42 -2.61
C VAL A 291 5.15 -12.90 -2.30
N SER A 292 6.23 -13.63 -1.98
CA SER A 292 6.14 -15.08 -1.81
C SER A 292 5.76 -15.51 -0.40
N LYS A 293 6.03 -14.70 0.64
CA LYS A 293 5.84 -15.13 2.04
C LYS A 293 4.84 -14.30 2.86
N ARG A 294 4.42 -13.12 2.38
CA ARG A 294 3.56 -12.19 3.16
C ARG A 294 2.34 -11.67 2.41
N SER A 295 2.15 -12.06 1.16
CA SER A 295 1.01 -11.63 0.35
C SER A 295 -0.08 -12.71 0.34
N VAL A 296 -1.33 -12.28 0.46
CA VAL A 296 -2.51 -13.14 0.31
C VAL A 296 -3.01 -13.16 -1.13
N SER A 297 -4.03 -13.97 -1.42
CA SER A 297 -4.46 -14.27 -2.79
C SER A 297 -4.92 -13.06 -3.59
N VAL A 298 -5.36 -11.97 -2.96
CA VAL A 298 -5.68 -10.72 -3.64
C VAL A 298 -4.44 -9.92 -4.09
N GLY A 299 -3.23 -10.32 -3.66
CA GLY A 299 -1.96 -9.60 -3.90
C GLY A 299 -1.65 -8.52 -2.85
N GLY A 300 -2.46 -8.43 -1.80
CA GLY A 300 -2.27 -7.54 -0.66
C GLY A 300 -1.44 -8.17 0.45
N ASN A 301 -0.86 -7.34 1.32
CA ASN A 301 -0.07 -7.75 2.48
C ASN A 301 -0.38 -6.85 3.68
N SER A 302 0.19 -7.21 4.83
CA SER A 302 0.02 -6.56 6.14
C SER A 302 -1.33 -6.82 6.82
N VAL A 303 -1.32 -6.69 8.14
CA VAL A 303 -2.51 -6.68 9.01
C VAL A 303 -2.33 -5.49 9.94
N ARG A 304 -3.37 -4.65 10.07
CA ARG A 304 -3.27 -3.36 10.77
C ARG A 304 -2.03 -2.56 10.32
N GLU A 305 -1.78 -2.52 9.00
CA GLU A 305 -0.65 -1.80 8.36
C GLU A 305 0.75 -2.40 8.58
N HIS A 306 0.91 -3.42 9.43
CA HIS A 306 2.22 -3.97 9.78
C HIS A 306 2.45 -5.36 9.15
N PHE A 307 3.71 -5.67 8.82
CA PHE A 307 4.09 -7.02 8.43
C PHE A 307 3.98 -7.95 9.65
N HIS A 308 2.98 -8.82 9.67
CA HIS A 308 2.93 -9.96 10.61
C HIS A 308 4.07 -10.95 10.31
N PRO A 309 4.47 -11.82 11.25
CA PRO A 309 5.48 -12.85 10.99
C PRO A 309 5.13 -13.68 9.76
N ALA A 310 6.10 -13.92 8.87
CA ALA A 310 5.87 -14.65 7.62
C ALA A 310 5.41 -16.10 7.83
N ALA A 311 5.62 -16.66 9.02
CA ALA A 311 5.22 -18.01 9.39
C ALA A 311 3.88 -18.06 10.16
N ASP A 312 3.18 -16.93 10.33
CA ASP A 312 1.93 -16.86 11.09
C ASP A 312 0.93 -15.88 10.45
N PHE A 313 -0.09 -16.41 9.77
CA PHE A 313 -1.19 -15.66 9.18
C PHE A 313 -2.46 -15.68 10.06
N SER A 314 -2.39 -16.11 11.31
CA SER A 314 -3.55 -16.14 12.21
C SER A 314 -4.26 -14.78 12.28
N SER A 315 -3.49 -13.70 12.42
CA SER A 315 -4.02 -12.33 12.43
C SER A 315 -4.72 -11.93 11.13
N MET A 316 -4.26 -12.41 9.97
CA MET A 316 -4.82 -12.10 8.65
C MET A 316 -6.28 -12.53 8.51
N VAL A 317 -6.62 -13.71 9.05
CA VAL A 317 -7.98 -14.28 8.99
C VAL A 317 -8.82 -13.98 10.24
N GLN A 318 -8.23 -13.39 11.27
CA GLN A 318 -8.92 -13.05 12.51
C GLN A 318 -9.22 -11.56 12.66
N ASP A 319 -8.39 -10.66 12.13
CA ASP A 319 -8.53 -9.22 12.29
C ASP A 319 -9.44 -8.60 11.20
N PRO A 320 -10.29 -7.61 11.54
CA PRO A 320 -11.04 -6.84 10.54
C PRO A 320 -10.16 -5.92 9.65
N GLN A 321 -8.94 -5.59 10.07
CA GLN A 321 -8.01 -4.74 9.33
C GLN A 321 -7.00 -5.59 8.55
N GLY A 322 -7.49 -6.19 7.45
CA GLY A 322 -6.67 -6.96 6.52
C GLY A 322 -5.69 -6.10 5.71
N PRO A 323 -5.30 -6.53 4.50
CA PRO A 323 -4.35 -5.78 3.68
C PRO A 323 -4.77 -4.32 3.44
N GLU A 324 -3.79 -3.42 3.58
CA GLU A 324 -3.91 -2.00 3.26
C GLU A 324 -3.71 -1.77 1.75
N THR A 325 -4.55 -0.92 1.14
CA THR A 325 -4.50 -0.61 -0.30
C THR A 325 -3.20 0.07 -0.74
N CYS A 326 -2.62 0.98 0.07
CA CYS A 326 -1.36 1.67 -0.26
C CYS A 326 -0.21 0.69 -0.52
N ASN A 327 -0.18 -0.41 0.23
CA ASN A 327 0.88 -1.42 0.12
C ASN A 327 0.86 -2.02 -1.27
N THR A 328 -0.32 -2.38 -1.76
CA THR A 328 -0.47 -2.93 -3.10
C THR A 328 -0.17 -1.89 -4.18
N TYR A 329 -0.60 -0.63 -4.02
CA TYR A 329 -0.21 0.45 -4.95
C TYR A 329 1.31 0.55 -5.11
N ASN A 330 2.04 0.53 -3.99
CA ASN A 330 3.50 0.64 -4.00
C ASN A 330 4.18 -0.66 -4.48
N MET A 331 3.63 -1.84 -4.16
CA MET A 331 4.12 -3.11 -4.70
C MET A 331 3.91 -3.21 -6.22
N LEU A 332 2.87 -2.61 -6.78
CA LEU A 332 2.69 -2.51 -8.23
C LEU A 332 3.74 -1.61 -8.89
N LYS A 333 4.15 -0.50 -8.23
CA LYS A 333 5.30 0.31 -8.70
C LYS A 333 6.58 -0.53 -8.69
N LEU A 334 6.83 -1.29 -7.61
CA LEU A 334 8.00 -2.15 -7.51
C LEU A 334 8.00 -3.27 -8.57
N ALA A 335 6.84 -3.89 -8.81
CA ALA A 335 6.65 -4.92 -9.82
C ALA A 335 6.96 -4.39 -11.24
N GLN A 336 6.49 -3.18 -11.56
CA GLN A 336 6.84 -2.52 -12.82
C GLN A 336 8.35 -2.32 -12.96
N LEU A 337 9.00 -1.73 -11.95
CA LEU A 337 10.45 -1.48 -11.99
C LEU A 337 11.25 -2.77 -12.11
N ARG A 338 10.83 -3.82 -11.40
CA ARG A 338 11.44 -5.15 -11.49
C ARG A 338 11.31 -5.72 -12.91
N PHE A 339 10.12 -5.64 -13.50
CA PHE A 339 9.90 -6.09 -14.88
C PHE A 339 10.73 -5.29 -15.88
N GLU A 340 10.80 -3.97 -15.75
CA GLU A 340 11.59 -3.12 -16.64
C GLU A 340 13.11 -3.34 -16.49
N ALA A 341 13.57 -3.80 -15.32
CA ALA A 341 14.97 -4.13 -15.08
C ALA A 341 15.39 -5.47 -15.72
N SER A 342 14.60 -6.53 -15.53
CA SER A 342 15.02 -7.90 -15.87
C SER A 342 14.11 -8.65 -16.85
N GLY A 343 12.91 -8.14 -17.13
CA GLY A 343 11.87 -8.85 -17.87
C GLY A 343 11.24 -10.02 -17.09
N ASP A 344 11.37 -10.04 -15.76
CA ASP A 344 10.86 -11.12 -14.90
C ASP A 344 9.34 -11.32 -15.06
N PRO A 345 8.88 -12.48 -15.60
CA PRO A 345 7.46 -12.74 -15.79
C PRO A 345 6.68 -12.84 -14.47
N ALA A 346 7.33 -13.22 -13.37
CA ALA A 346 6.67 -13.29 -12.06
C ALA A 346 6.22 -11.90 -11.56
N ALA A 347 6.92 -10.85 -11.97
CA ALA A 347 6.51 -9.48 -11.68
C ALA A 347 5.19 -9.13 -12.39
N ILE A 348 4.99 -9.60 -13.63
CA ILE A 348 3.74 -9.41 -14.37
C ILE A 348 2.61 -10.28 -13.81
N ASP A 349 2.89 -11.52 -13.39
CA ASP A 349 1.89 -12.38 -12.72
C ASP A 349 1.38 -11.73 -11.42
N PHE A 350 2.30 -11.21 -10.59
CA PHE A 350 1.92 -10.45 -9.40
C PHE A 350 1.14 -9.18 -9.76
N TYR A 351 1.61 -8.42 -10.77
CA TYR A 351 0.95 -7.20 -11.21
C TYR A 351 -0.49 -7.46 -11.67
N GLU A 352 -0.71 -8.51 -12.47
CA GLU A 352 -2.04 -8.94 -12.90
C GLU A 352 -2.90 -9.31 -11.69
N ARG A 353 -2.37 -10.14 -10.78
CA ARG A 353 -3.10 -10.56 -9.57
C ARG A 353 -3.56 -9.37 -8.73
N ALA A 354 -2.63 -8.51 -8.34
CA ALA A 354 -2.91 -7.38 -7.47
C ALA A 354 -3.86 -6.37 -8.13
N THR A 355 -3.71 -6.15 -9.44
CA THR A 355 -4.55 -5.22 -10.21
C THR A 355 -6.00 -5.69 -10.30
N TYR A 356 -6.23 -6.97 -10.63
CA TYR A 356 -7.59 -7.54 -10.76
C TYR A 356 -8.30 -7.64 -9.41
N ASN A 357 -7.58 -7.95 -8.33
CA ASN A 357 -8.21 -8.44 -7.11
C ASN A 357 -8.20 -7.45 -5.94
N HIS A 358 -7.13 -6.69 -5.76
CA HIS A 358 -7.06 -5.72 -4.67
C HIS A 358 -7.33 -4.31 -5.18
N ILE A 359 -6.63 -3.86 -6.24
CA ILE A 359 -6.82 -2.49 -6.74
C ILE A 359 -8.21 -2.29 -7.33
N LEU A 360 -8.68 -3.18 -8.22
CA LEU A 360 -10.00 -3.03 -8.81
C LEU A 360 -11.14 -3.15 -7.79
N SER A 361 -10.95 -3.91 -6.70
CA SER A 361 -11.96 -4.05 -5.63
C SER A 361 -11.96 -2.91 -4.61
N SER A 362 -10.89 -2.10 -4.61
CA SER A 362 -10.65 -1.00 -3.66
C SER A 362 -11.39 0.30 -3.98
N GLN A 363 -12.25 0.32 -5.00
CA GLN A 363 -13.11 1.45 -5.32
C GLN A 363 -14.56 1.00 -5.41
N HIS A 364 -15.46 1.73 -4.76
CA HIS A 364 -16.88 1.52 -4.93
C HIS A 364 -17.30 1.95 -6.35
N PRO A 365 -17.93 1.07 -7.15
CA PRO A 365 -18.16 1.33 -8.58
C PRO A 365 -19.12 2.50 -8.86
N ALA A 366 -20.08 2.76 -7.97
CA ALA A 366 -21.03 3.88 -8.12
C ALA A 366 -20.53 5.20 -7.49
N SER A 367 -20.32 5.25 -6.18
CA SER A 367 -19.89 6.45 -5.44
C SER A 367 -18.42 6.84 -5.66
N GLY A 368 -17.56 5.91 -6.08
CA GLY A 368 -16.12 6.11 -6.22
C GLY A 368 -15.32 6.09 -4.92
N GLY A 369 -15.97 5.85 -3.77
CA GLY A 369 -15.31 5.77 -2.47
C GLY A 369 -14.20 4.72 -2.42
N LEU A 370 -13.10 5.06 -1.76
CA LEU A 370 -11.84 4.31 -1.77
C LEU A 370 -11.69 3.49 -0.48
N VAL A 371 -11.20 2.27 -0.62
CA VAL A 371 -11.03 1.31 0.50
C VAL A 371 -9.65 1.48 1.14
N TYR A 372 -9.62 1.49 2.47
CA TYR A 372 -8.38 1.41 3.24
C TYR A 372 -7.95 -0.04 3.48
N PHE A 373 -8.74 -0.77 4.27
CA PHE A 373 -8.50 -2.17 4.61
C PHE A 373 -9.44 -3.11 3.87
N THR A 374 -8.89 -4.20 3.35
CA THR A 374 -9.64 -5.29 2.74
C THR A 374 -9.58 -6.53 3.63
N PRO A 375 -10.47 -6.70 4.63
CA PRO A 375 -10.43 -7.84 5.55
C PRO A 375 -10.42 -9.19 4.82
N MET A 376 -9.49 -10.07 5.21
CA MET A 376 -9.51 -11.49 4.82
C MET A 376 -10.27 -12.36 5.83
N ARG A 377 -10.66 -11.78 6.98
CA ARG A 377 -11.56 -12.40 7.96
C ARG A 377 -12.89 -12.81 7.31
N PRO A 378 -13.31 -14.09 7.41
CA PRO A 378 -14.59 -14.55 6.88
C PRO A 378 -15.78 -13.77 7.43
N GLY A 379 -16.74 -13.44 6.55
CA GLY A 379 -17.99 -12.80 6.94
C GLY A 379 -17.84 -11.37 7.46
N HIS A 380 -16.76 -10.67 7.09
CA HIS A 380 -16.59 -9.24 7.37
C HIS A 380 -16.79 -8.37 6.11
N TYR A 381 -16.67 -7.05 6.25
CA TYR A 381 -16.94 -6.09 5.19
C TYR A 381 -15.85 -5.02 5.16
N ARG A 382 -15.80 -4.23 4.08
CA ARG A 382 -14.87 -3.11 3.92
C ARG A 382 -15.60 -1.78 3.88
N VAL A 383 -14.90 -0.71 4.23
CA VAL A 383 -15.43 0.65 4.28
C VAL A 383 -14.89 1.48 3.11
N TYR A 384 -15.72 2.38 2.59
CA TYR A 384 -15.40 3.30 1.50
C TYR A 384 -15.26 4.73 2.01
N SER A 385 -14.25 5.43 1.52
CA SER A 385 -14.06 6.85 1.77
C SER A 385 -15.17 7.70 1.16
N LYS A 386 -15.36 8.91 1.69
CA LYS A 386 -16.21 9.94 1.10
C LYS A 386 -15.35 11.12 0.65
N ALA A 387 -15.58 11.59 -0.57
CA ALA A 387 -14.71 12.59 -1.23
C ALA A 387 -14.46 13.84 -0.39
N GLN A 388 -15.49 14.35 0.30
CA GLN A 388 -15.40 15.62 1.04
C GLN A 388 -15.03 15.47 2.52
N GLU A 389 -14.90 14.24 3.03
CA GLU A 389 -14.76 13.95 4.47
C GLU A 389 -13.49 13.13 4.78
N SER A 390 -13.03 12.28 3.86
CA SER A 390 -11.97 11.30 4.13
C SER A 390 -10.63 11.72 3.50
N MET A 391 -9.61 11.93 4.32
CA MET A 391 -8.28 12.37 3.87
C MET A 391 -7.18 11.38 4.28
N TRP A 392 -7.37 10.10 4.00
CA TRP A 392 -6.44 9.05 4.43
C TRP A 392 -5.32 8.81 3.42
N CYS A 393 -4.24 8.12 3.83
CA CYS A 393 -3.19 7.68 2.89
C CYS A 393 -3.76 6.83 1.74
N CYS A 394 -4.70 5.93 2.02
CA CYS A 394 -5.38 5.11 1.01
C CYS A 394 -6.33 5.90 0.12
N VAL A 395 -6.81 7.08 0.55
CA VAL A 395 -7.47 8.02 -0.35
C VAL A 395 -6.43 8.56 -1.34
N GLY A 396 -5.29 9.05 -0.85
CA GLY A 396 -4.19 9.53 -1.69
C GLY A 396 -3.76 8.53 -2.78
N SER A 397 -3.39 7.31 -2.40
CA SER A 397 -3.01 6.26 -3.38
C SER A 397 -4.20 5.80 -4.24
N GLY A 398 -5.41 5.75 -3.68
CA GLY A 398 -6.63 5.40 -4.40
C GLY A 398 -7.01 6.40 -5.51
N LEU A 399 -6.72 7.70 -5.34
CA LEU A 399 -6.88 8.70 -6.41
C LEU A 399 -6.00 8.38 -7.62
N GLU A 400 -4.82 7.80 -7.40
CA GLU A 400 -3.87 7.47 -8.46
C GLU A 400 -4.08 6.09 -9.09
N ASN A 401 -4.56 5.12 -8.31
CA ASN A 401 -4.67 3.70 -8.70
C ASN A 401 -5.32 3.50 -10.07
N HIS A 402 -6.48 4.11 -10.28
CA HIS A 402 -7.34 3.84 -11.45
C HIS A 402 -6.89 4.58 -12.72
N ALA A 403 -5.85 5.41 -12.63
CA ALA A 403 -5.18 5.98 -13.79
C ALA A 403 -4.20 5.00 -14.46
N ARG A 404 -3.72 4.02 -13.71
CA ARG A 404 -2.52 3.23 -14.01
C ARG A 404 -2.77 1.93 -14.76
N TYR A 405 -4.03 1.55 -14.99
CA TYR A 405 -4.38 0.28 -15.64
C TYR A 405 -3.73 0.06 -17.01
N GLY A 406 -3.33 1.13 -17.71
CA GLY A 406 -2.66 1.05 -19.01
C GLY A 406 -1.13 0.81 -18.96
N GLU A 407 -0.46 1.00 -17.82
CA GLU A 407 1.01 1.08 -17.72
C GLU A 407 1.72 -0.18 -18.22
N LEU A 408 1.17 -1.35 -17.90
CA LEU A 408 1.78 -2.64 -18.22
C LEU A 408 0.91 -3.53 -19.10
N ILE A 409 -0.17 -3.04 -19.71
CA ILE A 409 -0.90 -3.84 -20.71
C ILE A 409 0.05 -4.25 -21.84
N TYR A 410 0.86 -3.29 -22.30
CA TYR A 410 1.85 -3.47 -23.32
C TYR A 410 3.22 -3.05 -22.82
N SER A 411 4.26 -3.66 -23.36
CA SER A 411 5.64 -3.21 -23.22
C SER A 411 6.38 -3.41 -24.53
N HIS A 412 7.60 -2.89 -24.63
CA HIS A 412 8.38 -3.01 -25.85
C HIS A 412 9.86 -3.22 -25.59
N THR A 413 10.54 -3.88 -26.52
CA THR A 413 11.99 -3.71 -26.71
C THR A 413 12.22 -2.72 -27.85
N ASP A 414 13.41 -2.69 -28.43
CA ASP A 414 13.66 -1.88 -29.63
C ASP A 414 12.80 -2.32 -30.82
N THR A 415 12.46 -3.61 -30.92
CA THR A 415 11.76 -4.20 -32.07
C THR A 415 10.48 -4.96 -31.75
N ASP A 416 10.32 -5.41 -30.51
CA ASP A 416 9.27 -6.35 -30.16
C ASP A 416 8.16 -5.64 -29.38
N LEU A 417 6.91 -5.95 -29.71
CA LEU A 417 5.76 -5.64 -28.88
C LEU A 417 5.51 -6.80 -27.92
N LEU A 418 5.46 -6.52 -26.63
CA LEU A 418 5.02 -7.47 -25.60
C LEU A 418 3.59 -7.13 -25.21
N VAL A 419 2.70 -8.11 -25.31
CA VAL A 419 1.33 -8.06 -24.78
C VAL A 419 1.34 -8.80 -23.45
N ASN A 420 1.34 -8.06 -22.35
CA ASN A 420 1.49 -8.63 -21.01
C ASN A 420 0.12 -8.92 -20.39
N LEU A 421 -0.81 -7.95 -20.42
CA LEU A 421 -2.13 -8.08 -19.79
C LEU A 421 -3.22 -8.11 -20.85
N TYR A 422 -4.19 -8.99 -20.66
CA TYR A 422 -5.33 -9.14 -21.56
C TYR A 422 -6.51 -8.26 -21.13
N ILE A 423 -6.28 -6.94 -21.10
CA ILE A 423 -7.26 -5.92 -20.71
C ILE A 423 -7.73 -5.16 -21.96
N PRO A 424 -9.05 -5.04 -22.22
CA PRO A 424 -9.57 -4.33 -23.38
C PRO A 424 -8.99 -2.93 -23.54
N SER A 425 -8.29 -2.68 -24.63
CA SER A 425 -7.52 -1.45 -24.82
C SER A 425 -7.12 -1.22 -26.27
N THR A 426 -6.64 0.00 -26.53
CA THR A 426 -5.90 0.34 -27.74
C THR A 426 -4.53 0.87 -27.37
N LEU A 427 -3.54 0.59 -28.21
CA LEU A 427 -2.19 1.14 -28.15
C LEU A 427 -1.88 1.87 -29.46
N ASP A 428 -1.32 3.07 -29.33
CA ASP A 428 -0.67 3.80 -30.40
C ASP A 428 0.85 3.73 -30.24
N TRP A 429 1.52 2.97 -31.10
CA TRP A 429 2.98 2.89 -31.17
C TRP A 429 3.48 3.66 -32.40
N THR A 430 3.34 4.98 -32.33
CA THR A 430 3.67 5.90 -33.42
C THR A 430 5.10 5.72 -33.93
N GLU A 431 6.05 5.46 -33.04
CA GLU A 431 7.47 5.28 -33.35
C GLU A 431 7.72 4.09 -34.31
N ARG A 432 6.78 3.14 -34.38
CA ARG A 432 6.80 1.99 -35.30
C ARG A 432 5.70 2.03 -36.36
N GLY A 433 4.86 3.07 -36.37
CA GLY A 433 3.70 3.15 -37.25
C GLY A 433 2.68 2.02 -37.02
N LEU A 434 2.59 1.53 -35.78
CA LEU A 434 1.72 0.42 -35.38
C LEU A 434 0.61 0.91 -34.46
N THR A 435 -0.62 0.45 -34.69
CA THR A 435 -1.71 0.55 -33.73
C THR A 435 -2.23 -0.84 -33.40
N VAL A 436 -2.62 -1.04 -32.14
CA VAL A 436 -3.11 -2.32 -31.63
C VAL A 436 -4.43 -2.08 -30.94
N ARG A 437 -5.41 -2.95 -31.19
CA ARG A 437 -6.68 -3.01 -30.48
C ARG A 437 -6.85 -4.40 -29.90
N LEU A 438 -7.01 -4.49 -28.58
CA LEU A 438 -7.25 -5.72 -27.85
C LEU A 438 -8.68 -5.73 -27.34
N GLU A 439 -9.44 -6.74 -27.72
CA GLU A 439 -10.83 -6.94 -27.30
C GLU A 439 -11.00 -8.32 -26.67
N THR A 440 -11.69 -8.38 -25.55
CA THR A 440 -12.02 -9.64 -24.88
C THR A 440 -13.22 -9.45 -23.96
N ASP A 441 -13.99 -10.51 -23.77
CA ASP A 441 -15.02 -10.61 -22.73
C ASP A 441 -14.50 -11.36 -21.49
N PHE A 442 -13.18 -11.61 -21.40
CA PHE A 442 -12.56 -12.35 -20.31
C PHE A 442 -13.08 -11.86 -18.95
N PRO A 443 -13.60 -12.75 -18.09
CA PRO A 443 -13.48 -14.23 -18.09
C PRO A 443 -14.58 -15.01 -18.87
N GLY A 444 -15.43 -14.34 -19.65
CA GLY A 444 -16.60 -14.93 -20.33
C GLY A 444 -16.27 -16.13 -21.21
N SER A 445 -15.74 -15.88 -22.42
CA SER A 445 -15.45 -16.92 -23.43
C SER A 445 -13.97 -17.32 -23.49
N GLY A 446 -13.08 -16.61 -22.77
CA GLY A 446 -11.63 -16.79 -22.84
C GLY A 446 -11.02 -16.40 -24.19
N LEU A 447 -11.77 -15.73 -25.07
CA LEU A 447 -11.30 -15.29 -26.38
C LEU A 447 -10.76 -13.86 -26.29
N VAL A 448 -9.55 -13.66 -26.76
CA VAL A 448 -8.95 -12.35 -26.97
C VAL A 448 -8.74 -12.16 -28.47
N THR A 449 -9.19 -11.03 -28.99
CA THR A 449 -8.95 -10.61 -30.37
C THR A 449 -7.98 -9.44 -30.34
N LEU A 450 -6.83 -9.62 -31.00
CA LEU A 450 -5.82 -8.60 -31.17
C LEU A 450 -5.81 -8.16 -32.64
N THR A 451 -6.24 -6.93 -32.89
CA THR A 451 -6.20 -6.31 -34.22
C THR A 451 -4.99 -5.39 -34.30
N ILE A 452 -4.07 -5.68 -35.21
CA ILE A 452 -2.82 -4.95 -35.39
C ILE A 452 -2.88 -4.26 -36.75
N THR A 453 -2.72 -2.94 -36.77
CA THR A 453 -2.70 -2.15 -37.99
C THR A 453 -1.34 -1.48 -38.16
N ALA A 454 -0.71 -1.71 -39.31
CA ALA A 454 0.55 -1.11 -39.70
C ALA A 454 0.32 -0.12 -40.85
N ALA A 455 0.67 1.15 -40.65
CA ALA A 455 0.51 2.20 -41.66
C ALA A 455 1.42 1.98 -42.89
N ALA A 456 2.57 1.35 -42.68
CA ALA A 456 3.49 0.87 -43.71
C ALA A 456 4.05 -0.50 -43.30
N PRO A 457 4.57 -1.31 -44.24
CA PRO A 457 5.14 -2.61 -43.90
C PRO A 457 6.27 -2.51 -42.87
N VAL A 458 6.12 -3.17 -41.73
CA VAL A 458 7.08 -3.15 -40.61
C VAL A 458 7.37 -4.56 -40.12
N ASP A 459 8.65 -4.88 -39.96
CA ASP A 459 9.07 -6.13 -39.34
C ASP A 459 9.00 -5.95 -37.82
N ALA A 460 8.24 -6.78 -37.13
CA ALA A 460 8.12 -6.74 -35.67
C ALA A 460 7.74 -8.12 -35.11
N THR A 461 8.27 -8.44 -33.93
CA THR A 461 7.81 -9.59 -33.16
C THR A 461 6.71 -9.16 -32.22
N VAL A 462 5.56 -9.86 -32.24
CA VAL A 462 4.54 -9.70 -31.21
C VAL A 462 4.66 -10.89 -30.25
N ARG A 463 5.00 -10.61 -28.99
CA ARG A 463 5.15 -11.58 -27.91
C ARG A 463 3.89 -11.55 -27.06
N LEU A 464 3.16 -12.66 -27.05
CA LEU A 464 1.91 -12.81 -26.31
C LEU A 464 2.18 -13.58 -25.04
N ARG A 465 2.07 -12.94 -23.87
CA ARG A 465 2.32 -13.61 -22.58
C ARG A 465 1.39 -14.81 -22.40
N ARG A 466 1.91 -15.98 -22.03
CA ARG A 466 1.07 -17.06 -21.50
C ARG A 466 0.94 -16.84 -20.00
N PRO A 467 -0.24 -16.46 -19.46
CA PRO A 467 -0.39 -16.24 -18.03
C PRO A 467 -0.14 -17.54 -17.25
N GLY A 468 0.48 -17.45 -16.06
CA GLY A 468 0.78 -18.64 -15.24
C GLY A 468 -0.45 -19.44 -14.84
N TRP A 469 -1.63 -18.79 -14.75
CA TRP A 469 -2.91 -19.44 -14.43
C TRP A 469 -3.57 -20.16 -15.62
N ALA A 470 -3.12 -19.92 -16.86
CA ALA A 470 -3.78 -20.47 -18.05
C ALA A 470 -3.40 -21.94 -18.26
N THR A 471 -4.39 -22.84 -18.16
CA THR A 471 -4.17 -24.29 -18.36
C THR A 471 -3.84 -24.62 -19.82
N ALA A 472 -4.35 -23.83 -20.75
CA ALA A 472 -3.99 -23.88 -22.16
C ALA A 472 -4.07 -22.49 -22.80
N MET A 473 -3.26 -22.28 -23.83
CA MET A 473 -3.30 -21.09 -24.69
C MET A 473 -3.18 -21.56 -26.14
N THR A 474 -4.11 -21.15 -26.99
CA THR A 474 -4.01 -21.37 -28.44
C THR A 474 -4.05 -20.04 -29.16
N VAL A 475 -3.23 -19.90 -30.19
CA VAL A 475 -3.11 -18.67 -30.99
C VAL A 475 -3.38 -19.02 -32.44
N ASP A 476 -4.37 -18.36 -33.03
CA ASP A 476 -4.64 -18.36 -34.47
C ASP A 476 -4.24 -17.01 -35.04
N GLY A 477 -3.15 -17.02 -35.81
CA GLY A 477 -2.56 -15.83 -36.39
C GLY A 477 -3.02 -15.52 -37.82
N GLY A 478 -4.04 -16.15 -38.40
CA GLY A 478 -4.66 -15.66 -39.65
C GLY A 478 -3.78 -15.57 -40.91
N GLY A 479 -2.79 -16.46 -41.10
CA GLY A 479 -2.01 -16.56 -42.36
C GLY A 479 -2.00 -18.00 -42.90
N GLN A 480 -1.91 -18.18 -44.23
CA GLN A 480 -1.81 -19.51 -44.85
C GLN A 480 -0.64 -20.30 -44.25
N GLY A 481 -0.94 -21.38 -43.53
CA GLY A 481 0.03 -22.17 -42.76
C GLY A 481 0.03 -21.94 -41.25
N SER A 482 -1.02 -21.35 -40.66
CA SER A 482 -1.11 -21.09 -39.21
C SER A 482 -0.90 -22.36 -38.38
N THR A 483 0.26 -22.47 -37.75
CA THR A 483 0.52 -23.48 -36.74
C THR A 483 -0.26 -23.13 -35.48
N GLN A 484 -1.03 -24.10 -34.97
CA GLN A 484 -1.58 -24.06 -33.63
C GLN A 484 -0.38 -24.15 -32.67
N ALA A 485 0.14 -23.01 -32.22
CA ALA A 485 1.25 -22.97 -31.28
C ALA A 485 0.68 -23.11 -29.86
N THR A 486 0.80 -24.30 -29.29
CA THR A 486 0.74 -24.47 -27.83
C THR A 486 2.18 -24.31 -27.33
N PRO A 487 2.56 -23.15 -26.75
CA PRO A 487 3.91 -23.00 -26.23
C PRO A 487 4.14 -24.05 -25.12
N PRO A 488 5.36 -24.61 -24.99
CA PRO A 488 5.75 -25.34 -23.78
C PRO A 488 5.46 -24.47 -22.56
N ALA A 489 5.06 -25.08 -21.44
CA ALA A 489 4.72 -24.32 -20.23
C ALA A 489 5.84 -23.37 -19.78
N GLU A 490 7.09 -23.71 -20.12
CA GLU A 490 8.33 -23.01 -19.79
C GLU A 490 8.65 -21.81 -20.70
N ALA A 491 8.01 -21.66 -21.87
CA ALA A 491 8.38 -20.63 -22.84
C ALA A 491 7.92 -19.21 -22.47
N GLY A 492 6.98 -19.08 -21.51
CA GLY A 492 6.48 -17.79 -20.98
C GLY A 492 5.65 -16.93 -21.95
N ASP A 493 5.90 -17.03 -23.27
CA ASP A 493 5.19 -16.32 -24.32
C ASP A 493 5.04 -17.12 -25.63
N VAL A 494 4.13 -16.65 -26.49
CA VAL A 494 4.03 -17.04 -27.91
C VAL A 494 4.56 -15.91 -28.77
N ARG A 495 5.53 -16.20 -29.64
CA ARG A 495 6.16 -15.21 -30.52
C ARG A 495 5.61 -15.27 -31.93
N LEU A 496 5.10 -14.14 -32.42
CA LEU A 496 4.65 -13.95 -33.80
C LEU A 496 5.67 -13.06 -34.53
N VAL A 497 6.65 -13.69 -35.19
CA VAL A 497 7.69 -13.00 -35.97
C VAL A 497 7.19 -12.80 -37.40
N ARG A 498 6.83 -11.56 -37.77
CA ARG A 498 6.18 -11.27 -39.05
C ARG A 498 6.53 -9.88 -39.57
N ARG A 499 6.32 -9.70 -40.89
CA ARG A 499 6.18 -8.40 -41.53
C ARG A 499 4.71 -8.00 -41.49
N TRP A 500 4.37 -7.02 -40.68
CA TRP A 500 3.01 -6.49 -40.54
C TRP A 500 2.75 -5.44 -41.62
N ALA A 501 1.65 -5.56 -42.35
CA ALA A 501 1.23 -4.60 -43.36
C ALA A 501 -0.31 -4.52 -43.39
N GLY A 502 -0.86 -3.31 -43.44
CA GLY A 502 -2.31 -3.11 -43.34
C GLY A 502 -2.84 -3.60 -42.00
N THR A 503 -4.05 -4.17 -41.99
CA THR A 503 -4.69 -4.69 -40.77
C THR A 503 -4.64 -6.21 -40.73
N SER A 504 -4.19 -6.75 -39.60
CA SER A 504 -4.14 -8.18 -39.31
C SER A 504 -4.88 -8.49 -38.01
N THR A 505 -5.49 -9.67 -37.91
CA THR A 505 -6.16 -10.14 -36.70
C THR A 505 -5.49 -11.40 -36.17
N VAL A 506 -5.18 -11.38 -34.88
CA VAL A 506 -4.69 -12.54 -34.12
C VAL A 506 -5.75 -12.90 -33.09
N ARG A 507 -6.19 -14.16 -33.06
CA ARG A 507 -7.12 -14.67 -32.06
C ARG A 507 -6.37 -15.53 -31.07
N ILE A 508 -6.60 -15.26 -29.79
CA ILE A 508 -5.97 -15.97 -28.68
C ILE A 508 -7.10 -16.58 -27.86
N ARG A 509 -7.02 -17.87 -27.56
CA ARG A 509 -7.92 -18.51 -26.61
C ARG A 509 -7.13 -18.91 -25.37
N LEU A 510 -7.48 -18.28 -24.25
CA LEU A 510 -6.97 -18.58 -22.92
C LEU A 510 -7.97 -19.49 -22.19
N THR A 511 -7.53 -20.68 -21.81
CA THR A 511 -8.32 -21.58 -20.98
C THR A 511 -8.02 -21.30 -19.51
N ALA A 512 -8.98 -20.72 -18.80
CA ALA A 512 -8.93 -20.53 -17.36
C ALA A 512 -9.40 -21.79 -16.62
N GLY A 513 -8.72 -22.11 -15.52
CA GLY A 513 -9.10 -23.17 -14.58
C GLY A 513 -9.33 -22.62 -13.18
N PHE A 514 -9.93 -23.46 -12.33
CA PHE A 514 -9.97 -23.20 -10.89
C PHE A 514 -8.61 -23.47 -10.27
N GLN A 515 -8.26 -22.67 -9.25
CA GLN A 515 -7.08 -22.88 -8.42
C GLN A 515 -7.46 -22.64 -6.97
N ALA A 516 -7.21 -23.63 -6.12
CA ALA A 516 -7.21 -23.48 -4.67
C ALA A 516 -5.84 -22.94 -4.22
N GLU A 517 -5.84 -21.90 -3.38
CA GLU A 517 -4.62 -21.24 -2.90
C GLU A 517 -4.65 -21.17 -1.38
N ALA A 518 -3.78 -21.96 -0.75
CA ALA A 518 -3.56 -21.97 0.69
C ALA A 518 -2.89 -20.68 1.17
N LEU A 519 -2.98 -20.40 2.47
CA LEU A 519 -2.14 -19.37 3.08
C LEU A 519 -0.65 -19.76 3.04
N PRO A 520 0.28 -18.80 2.92
CA PRO A 520 1.71 -19.09 2.81
C PRO A 520 2.32 -19.83 4.03
N ASP A 521 1.71 -19.75 5.21
CA ASP A 521 2.15 -20.48 6.41
C ASP A 521 1.68 -21.95 6.45
N GLY A 522 0.85 -22.39 5.50
CA GLY A 522 0.28 -23.73 5.47
C GLY A 522 -0.82 -23.97 6.50
N SER A 523 -1.31 -22.92 7.17
CA SER A 523 -2.50 -23.03 8.03
C SER A 523 -3.73 -23.47 7.22
N PRO A 524 -4.73 -24.12 7.85
CA PRO A 524 -5.84 -24.80 7.15
C PRO A 524 -6.89 -23.80 6.63
N TRP A 525 -6.46 -22.85 5.82
CA TRP A 525 -7.28 -21.84 5.16
C TRP A 525 -6.98 -21.83 3.66
N VAL A 526 -8.04 -21.72 2.85
CA VAL A 526 -7.95 -21.75 1.40
C VAL A 526 -8.77 -20.62 0.78
N SER A 527 -8.27 -20.04 -0.31
CA SER A 527 -9.00 -19.13 -1.18
C SER A 527 -9.06 -19.69 -2.59
N PHE A 528 -10.04 -19.25 -3.39
CA PHE A 528 -10.26 -19.80 -4.73
C PHE A 528 -10.08 -18.75 -5.80
N ARG A 529 -9.53 -19.19 -6.95
CA ARG A 529 -9.37 -18.35 -8.14
C ARG A 529 -9.92 -19.02 -9.37
N TYR A 530 -10.37 -18.20 -10.33
CA TYR A 530 -10.61 -18.61 -11.70
C TYR A 530 -9.81 -17.72 -12.65
N GLY A 531 -8.77 -18.28 -13.26
CA GLY A 531 -7.75 -17.50 -13.95
C GLY A 531 -7.08 -16.48 -13.01
N PRO A 532 -7.03 -15.18 -13.34
CA PRO A 532 -6.42 -14.17 -12.49
C PRO A 532 -7.34 -13.70 -11.36
N MET A 533 -8.64 -14.02 -11.38
CA MET A 533 -9.63 -13.47 -10.45
C MET A 533 -9.73 -14.33 -9.20
N VAL A 534 -9.64 -13.70 -8.02
CA VAL A 534 -10.04 -14.22 -6.72
C VAL A 534 -11.56 -14.25 -6.65
N LEU A 535 -12.07 -15.35 -6.13
CA LEU A 535 -13.49 -15.57 -5.93
C LEU A 535 -13.83 -15.45 -4.45
N ALA A 536 -15.03 -14.97 -4.16
CA ALA A 536 -15.55 -14.83 -2.80
C ALA A 536 -17.05 -15.08 -2.77
N ALA A 537 -17.57 -15.50 -1.60
CA ALA A 537 -19.01 -15.57 -1.39
C ALA A 537 -19.53 -14.23 -0.84
N ARG A 538 -20.69 -13.81 -1.32
CA ARG A 538 -21.46 -12.73 -0.70
C ARG A 538 -22.08 -13.20 0.61
N GLY A 539 -22.04 -12.34 1.61
CA GLY A 539 -22.79 -12.46 2.86
C GLY A 539 -23.88 -11.40 2.99
N GLY A 540 -24.63 -11.45 4.08
CA GLY A 540 -25.63 -10.43 4.41
C GLY A 540 -25.03 -9.12 4.95
N THR A 541 -25.91 -8.23 5.41
CA THR A 541 -25.56 -6.91 5.98
C THR A 541 -25.75 -6.86 7.50
N ASP A 542 -26.03 -7.98 8.16
CA ASP A 542 -26.32 -8.01 9.61
C ASP A 542 -25.16 -7.41 10.41
N GLY A 543 -25.48 -6.50 11.34
CA GLY A 543 -24.49 -5.84 12.20
C GLY A 543 -23.50 -4.94 11.44
N VAL A 544 -23.79 -4.57 10.19
CA VAL A 544 -23.06 -3.54 9.46
C VAL A 544 -23.72 -2.18 9.72
N PRO A 545 -23.04 -1.21 10.37
CA PRO A 545 -23.60 0.11 10.63
C PRO A 545 -23.72 0.96 9.35
N GLY A 546 -22.82 0.74 8.40
CA GLY A 546 -22.76 1.41 7.11
C GLY A 546 -21.52 0.97 6.34
N PHE A 547 -21.49 1.23 5.03
CA PHE A 547 -20.34 0.93 4.18
C PHE A 547 -19.47 2.15 3.89
N GLU A 548 -19.95 3.35 4.19
CA GLU A 548 -19.18 4.58 4.05
C GLU A 548 -18.50 4.96 5.37
N ALA A 549 -17.40 5.70 5.24
CA ALA A 549 -16.63 6.22 6.35
C ALA A 549 -17.50 7.00 7.34
N ALA A 550 -17.29 6.75 8.64
CA ALA A 550 -17.76 7.66 9.67
C ALA A 550 -16.86 8.92 9.71
N ASP A 551 -17.45 10.08 10.02
CA ASP A 551 -16.71 11.35 10.19
C ASP A 551 -16.00 11.37 11.56
N GLN A 552 -14.96 10.54 11.65
CA GLN A 552 -14.12 10.38 12.82
C GLN A 552 -12.72 9.92 12.37
N ARG A 553 -11.72 10.08 13.23
CA ARG A 553 -10.31 9.77 12.92
C ARG A 553 -10.10 8.36 12.34
N MET A 554 -10.79 7.36 12.89
CA MET A 554 -10.76 5.95 12.47
C MET A 554 -11.93 5.55 11.58
N GLY A 555 -12.51 6.51 10.85
CA GLY A 555 -13.63 6.27 9.94
C GLY A 555 -13.35 5.23 8.84
N HIS A 556 -12.08 4.87 8.62
CA HIS A 556 -11.64 3.88 7.63
C HIS A 556 -11.72 2.42 8.12
N VAL A 557 -11.91 2.17 9.42
CA VAL A 557 -12.02 0.82 9.98
C VAL A 557 -13.48 0.35 9.99
N ALA A 558 -13.70 -0.89 9.56
CA ALA A 558 -15.00 -1.56 9.57
C ALA A 558 -15.44 -1.95 10.99
N ALA A 559 -15.94 -0.99 11.78
CA ALA A 559 -16.30 -1.18 13.19
C ALA A 559 -17.58 -2.01 13.46
N GLY A 560 -18.08 -2.73 12.45
CA GLY A 560 -19.31 -3.51 12.58
C GLY A 560 -19.08 -4.80 13.35
N THR A 561 -20.16 -5.41 13.84
CA THR A 561 -20.05 -6.64 14.66
C THR A 561 -19.24 -7.72 13.95
N LEU A 562 -18.28 -8.31 14.65
CA LEU A 562 -17.55 -9.48 14.16
C LEU A 562 -18.47 -10.70 14.24
N LYS A 563 -18.69 -11.38 13.11
CA LYS A 563 -19.40 -12.67 13.11
C LYS A 563 -18.47 -13.76 13.68
N PRO A 564 -18.96 -14.72 14.48
CA PRO A 564 -18.16 -15.82 14.99
C PRO A 564 -17.49 -16.59 13.85
N LEU A 565 -16.21 -16.91 13.98
CA LEU A 565 -15.46 -17.70 13.01
C LEU A 565 -16.04 -19.11 12.89
N ALA A 566 -16.53 -19.67 14.01
CA ALA A 566 -17.25 -20.94 14.04
C ALA A 566 -18.59 -20.92 13.28
N GLY A 567 -19.05 -19.75 12.81
CA GLY A 567 -20.16 -19.64 11.86
C GLY A 567 -19.75 -19.81 10.40
N THR A 568 -18.46 -19.95 10.09
CA THR A 568 -17.97 -20.09 8.71
C THR A 568 -18.10 -21.55 8.24
N PRO A 569 -18.68 -21.83 7.07
CA PRO A 569 -18.65 -23.17 6.47
C PRO A 569 -17.23 -23.68 6.25
N VAL A 570 -17.02 -24.98 6.36
CA VAL A 570 -15.73 -25.65 6.13
C VAL A 570 -15.71 -26.28 4.75
N VAL A 571 -14.60 -26.16 4.03
CA VAL A 571 -14.35 -26.85 2.76
C VAL A 571 -13.66 -28.19 3.03
N PRO A 572 -14.33 -29.34 2.84
CA PRO A 572 -13.68 -30.64 3.03
C PRO A 572 -12.73 -30.98 1.87
N ASP A 573 -13.09 -30.60 0.63
CA ASP A 573 -12.32 -30.86 -0.58
C ASP A 573 -12.16 -29.55 -1.38
N PRO A 574 -10.95 -28.95 -1.41
CA PRO A 574 -10.66 -27.74 -2.19
C PRO A 574 -10.81 -27.87 -3.71
N GLU A 575 -10.96 -29.09 -4.23
CA GLU A 575 -11.17 -29.32 -5.67
C GLU A 575 -12.67 -29.42 -6.03
N ALA A 576 -13.57 -29.43 -5.04
CA ALA A 576 -15.02 -29.52 -5.23
C ALA A 576 -15.65 -28.17 -5.67
N LEU A 577 -15.16 -27.63 -6.79
CA LEU A 577 -15.66 -26.42 -7.43
C LEU A 577 -16.16 -26.70 -8.84
N SER A 578 -17.31 -26.10 -9.19
CA SER A 578 -17.85 -26.16 -10.54
C SER A 578 -18.27 -24.79 -11.05
N ARG A 579 -18.05 -24.52 -12.35
CA ARG A 579 -18.44 -23.25 -12.97
C ARG A 579 -19.93 -23.25 -13.27
N ARG A 580 -20.63 -22.19 -12.83
CA ARG A 580 -22.01 -21.92 -13.22
C ARG A 580 -22.05 -21.23 -14.58
N ARG A 581 -22.93 -21.68 -15.48
CA ARG A 581 -23.09 -21.08 -16.81
C ARG A 581 -24.06 -19.91 -16.75
N THR A 582 -23.57 -18.76 -16.30
CA THR A 582 -24.32 -17.50 -16.21
C THR A 582 -23.60 -16.38 -16.99
N PRO A 583 -24.30 -15.31 -17.42
CA PRO A 583 -23.66 -14.17 -18.11
C PRO A 583 -22.58 -13.49 -17.26
N SER A 584 -22.84 -13.33 -15.95
CA SER A 584 -21.82 -13.01 -14.95
C SER A 584 -21.12 -14.29 -14.50
N PHE A 585 -19.79 -14.31 -14.43
CA PHE A 585 -19.05 -15.46 -13.90
C PHE A 585 -19.48 -15.79 -12.46
N ALA A 586 -19.78 -17.06 -12.18
CA ALA A 586 -20.01 -17.59 -10.84
C ALA A 586 -19.55 -19.06 -10.76
N ALA A 587 -19.24 -19.52 -9.55
CA ALA A 587 -18.89 -20.90 -9.24
C ALA A 587 -19.71 -21.42 -8.06
N GLU A 588 -19.95 -22.73 -8.04
CA GLU A 588 -20.54 -23.47 -6.93
C GLU A 588 -19.41 -24.19 -6.19
N LEU A 589 -19.32 -23.99 -4.88
CA LEU A 589 -18.35 -24.62 -3.98
C LEU A 589 -19.11 -25.46 -2.97
N ASP A 590 -18.75 -26.73 -2.85
CA ASP A 590 -19.30 -27.63 -1.85
C ASP A 590 -18.63 -27.41 -0.49
N VAL A 591 -19.45 -27.31 0.56
CA VAL A 591 -19.02 -27.02 1.93
C VAL A 591 -19.81 -27.85 2.95
N ILE A 592 -19.28 -27.92 4.17
CA ILE A 592 -20.01 -28.36 5.35
C ILE A 592 -20.39 -27.14 6.17
N ASP A 593 -21.68 -26.93 6.38
CA ASP A 593 -22.21 -25.79 7.12
C ASP A 593 -21.90 -25.88 8.64
N PRO A 594 -22.21 -24.84 9.43
CA PRO A 594 -22.00 -24.87 10.89
C PRO A 594 -22.81 -25.95 11.63
N ALA A 595 -23.89 -26.48 11.05
CA ALA A 595 -24.69 -27.57 11.59
C ALA A 595 -24.16 -28.96 11.19
N GLY A 596 -23.06 -29.02 10.45
CA GLY A 596 -22.45 -30.27 9.98
C GLY A 596 -23.16 -30.87 8.77
N GLN A 597 -24.02 -30.12 8.08
CA GLN A 597 -24.73 -30.59 6.90
C GLN A 597 -24.00 -30.18 5.61
N PRO A 598 -24.01 -31.02 4.56
CA PRO A 598 -23.58 -30.61 3.23
C PRO A 598 -24.38 -29.43 2.71
N ALA A 599 -23.70 -28.43 2.18
CA ALA A 599 -24.28 -27.26 1.56
C ALA A 599 -23.44 -26.81 0.36
N THR A 600 -24.00 -25.94 -0.46
CA THR A 600 -23.30 -25.35 -1.61
C THR A 600 -23.33 -23.83 -1.47
N VAL A 601 -22.19 -23.18 -1.66
CA VAL A 601 -22.06 -21.72 -1.66
C VAL A 601 -21.72 -21.21 -3.04
N ILE A 602 -22.21 -20.02 -3.38
CA ILE A 602 -21.90 -19.36 -4.65
C ILE A 602 -20.71 -18.43 -4.47
N LEU A 603 -19.70 -18.61 -5.32
CA LEU A 603 -18.55 -17.72 -5.40
C LEU A 603 -18.63 -16.85 -6.66
N GLU A 604 -18.31 -15.57 -6.50
CA GLU A 604 -18.27 -14.55 -7.56
C GLU A 604 -16.89 -13.86 -7.58
N PRO A 605 -16.47 -13.21 -8.67
CA PRO A 605 -15.24 -12.41 -8.68
C PRO A 605 -15.27 -11.35 -7.58
N PHE A 606 -14.26 -11.38 -6.70
CA PHE A 606 -14.23 -10.58 -5.48
C PHE A 606 -14.33 -9.08 -5.76
N HIS A 607 -13.74 -8.60 -6.87
CA HIS A 607 -13.79 -7.21 -7.28
C HIS A 607 -15.18 -6.69 -7.64
N ARG A 608 -16.19 -7.55 -7.73
CA ARG A 608 -17.60 -7.18 -7.96
C ARG A 608 -18.45 -7.23 -6.70
N ILE A 609 -17.90 -7.66 -5.57
CA ILE A 609 -18.64 -7.81 -4.32
C ILE A 609 -18.53 -6.54 -3.49
N HIS A 610 -19.56 -5.69 -3.53
CA HIS A 610 -19.67 -4.46 -2.75
C HIS A 610 -20.93 -4.47 -1.87
N ASP A 611 -20.99 -3.57 -0.89
CA ASP A 611 -22.15 -3.31 -0.01
C ASP A 611 -22.70 -4.54 0.72
N CYS A 612 -21.82 -5.46 1.06
CA CYS A 612 -22.16 -6.62 1.86
C CYS A 612 -20.95 -7.16 2.62
N ARG A 613 -21.20 -8.07 3.55
CA ARG A 613 -20.14 -8.94 4.08
C ARG A 613 -19.69 -9.91 2.98
N TYR A 614 -18.50 -10.47 3.12
CA TYR A 614 -17.97 -11.45 2.18
C TYR A 614 -17.02 -12.45 2.85
N THR A 615 -16.74 -13.54 2.14
CA THR A 615 -15.73 -14.54 2.55
C THR A 615 -14.82 -14.86 1.37
N VAL A 616 -13.54 -14.55 1.52
CA VAL A 616 -12.46 -14.88 0.55
C VAL A 616 -11.74 -16.17 0.95
N TYR A 617 -11.34 -16.25 2.22
CA TYR A 617 -10.67 -17.42 2.81
C TYR A 617 -11.65 -18.30 3.58
N TRP A 618 -11.51 -19.60 3.43
CA TRP A 618 -12.37 -20.62 4.02
C TRP A 618 -11.53 -21.59 4.84
N PRO A 619 -11.99 -22.04 6.01
CA PRO A 619 -11.35 -23.14 6.71
C PRO A 619 -11.44 -24.42 5.87
N THR A 620 -10.34 -25.16 5.74
CA THR A 620 -10.27 -26.35 4.88
C THR A 620 -9.64 -27.56 5.56
N GLY A 621 -10.20 -28.76 5.34
CA GLY A 621 -9.78 -30.00 5.98
C GLY A 621 -10.92 -30.69 6.75
N GLU A 622 -10.60 -31.43 7.81
CA GLU A 622 -11.58 -32.21 8.59
C GLU A 622 -12.59 -31.30 9.33
N PRO A 623 -13.88 -31.32 8.97
CA PRO A 623 -14.85 -30.33 9.47
C PRO A 623 -15.06 -30.32 10.99
N ALA A 624 -15.06 -31.49 11.63
CA ALA A 624 -15.31 -31.59 13.07
C ALA A 624 -14.16 -31.01 13.91
N GLU A 625 -12.92 -31.25 13.50
CA GLU A 625 -11.73 -30.71 14.14
C GLU A 625 -11.65 -29.20 13.97
N LEU A 626 -11.83 -28.71 12.73
CA LEU A 626 -11.82 -27.28 12.43
C LEU A 626 -12.92 -26.54 13.18
N ARG A 627 -14.13 -27.10 13.28
CA ARG A 627 -15.23 -26.50 14.03
C ARG A 627 -14.83 -26.28 15.50
N THR A 628 -14.17 -27.26 16.11
CA THR A 628 -13.69 -27.18 17.49
C THR A 628 -12.64 -26.08 17.66
N SER A 629 -11.68 -25.99 16.74
CA SER A 629 -10.64 -24.95 16.75
C SER A 629 -11.22 -23.55 16.55
N LEU A 630 -12.15 -23.37 15.61
CA LEU A 630 -12.79 -22.06 15.37
C LEU A 630 -13.61 -21.61 16.59
N GLN A 631 -14.32 -22.52 17.26
CA GLN A 631 -15.03 -22.21 18.51
C GLN A 631 -14.07 -21.81 19.64
N ALA A 632 -12.88 -22.41 19.69
CA ALA A 632 -11.85 -22.02 20.66
C ALA A 632 -11.34 -20.59 20.39
N LEU A 633 -11.12 -20.23 19.12
CA LEU A 633 -10.77 -18.87 18.72
C LEU A 633 -11.87 -17.86 19.09
N ASP A 634 -13.14 -18.19 18.84
CA ASP A 634 -14.26 -17.33 19.22
C ASP A 634 -14.35 -17.13 20.74
N ARG A 635 -14.12 -18.19 21.54
CA ARG A 635 -14.07 -18.08 23.01
C ARG A 635 -12.91 -17.19 23.47
N ALA A 636 -11.73 -17.33 22.85
CA ALA A 636 -10.58 -16.49 23.16
C ALA A 636 -10.85 -15.01 22.84
N ALA A 637 -11.46 -14.72 21.69
CA ALA A 637 -11.86 -13.38 21.29
C ALA A 637 -12.93 -12.78 22.23
N ALA A 638 -13.89 -13.58 22.68
CA ALA A 638 -14.88 -13.14 23.67
C ALA A 638 -14.23 -12.83 25.04
N GLY A 639 -13.18 -13.57 25.42
CA GLY A 639 -12.35 -13.25 26.59
C GLY A 639 -11.62 -11.92 26.45
N ALA A 640 -11.09 -11.62 25.26
CA ALA A 640 -10.48 -10.33 24.94
C ALA A 640 -11.48 -9.16 24.99
N ALA A 641 -12.78 -9.39 24.78
CA ALA A 641 -13.83 -8.37 24.93
C ALA A 641 -14.02 -7.87 26.40
N ARG A 642 -13.36 -8.50 27.39
CA ARG A 642 -13.26 -7.97 28.76
C ARG A 642 -12.32 -6.75 28.85
N VAL A 643 -11.49 -6.54 27.83
CA VAL A 643 -10.65 -5.35 27.70
C VAL A 643 -11.55 -4.15 27.40
N VAL A 644 -11.60 -3.20 28.33
CA VAL A 644 -12.36 -1.95 28.22
C VAL A 644 -11.66 -0.98 27.29
N ASP A 645 -10.34 -0.92 27.36
CA ASP A 645 -9.50 -0.09 26.49
C ASP A 645 -8.07 -0.63 26.42
N ALA A 646 -7.33 -0.32 25.36
CA ALA A 646 -5.98 -0.84 25.16
C ALA A 646 -5.10 0.02 24.26
N VAL A 647 -3.82 0.11 24.63
CA VAL A 647 -2.75 0.66 23.80
C VAL A 647 -1.78 -0.45 23.46
N ALA A 648 -1.57 -0.69 22.17
CA ALA A 648 -0.41 -1.42 21.66
C ALA A 648 0.74 -0.42 21.46
N ALA A 649 1.76 -0.50 22.31
CA ALA A 649 2.87 0.45 22.29
C ALA A 649 3.80 0.20 21.11
N GLY A 650 4.31 1.26 20.51
CA GLY A 650 5.11 1.25 19.29
C GLY A 650 4.30 1.19 17.99
N GLU A 651 2.98 1.01 18.07
CA GLU A 651 2.08 1.14 16.92
C GLU A 651 1.54 2.58 16.85
N GLN A 652 1.73 3.25 15.72
CA GLN A 652 1.38 4.67 15.54
C GLN A 652 -0.07 4.97 15.92
N GLN A 653 -1.02 4.18 15.41
CA GLN A 653 -2.43 4.48 15.54
C GLN A 653 -2.94 4.29 16.99
N PRO A 654 -2.70 3.13 17.66
CA PRO A 654 -3.03 2.97 19.07
C PRO A 654 -2.43 4.08 19.94
N GLU A 655 -1.18 4.48 19.73
CA GLU A 655 -0.56 5.51 20.55
C GLU A 655 -1.16 6.89 20.31
N ALA A 656 -1.42 7.24 19.05
CA ALA A 656 -1.96 8.53 18.71
C ALA A 656 -3.43 8.67 19.19
N ASP A 657 -4.24 7.60 19.17
CA ASP A 657 -5.61 7.61 19.69
C ASP A 657 -5.68 7.84 21.20
N HIS A 658 -4.62 7.42 21.89
CA HIS A 658 -4.49 7.59 23.33
C HIS A 658 -3.61 8.78 23.70
N LYS A 659 -3.57 9.79 22.83
CA LYS A 659 -2.88 11.08 23.06
C LYS A 659 -1.45 10.88 23.58
N PHE A 660 -0.70 10.01 22.90
CA PHE A 660 0.69 9.75 23.24
C PHE A 660 1.48 11.06 23.44
N ALA A 661 2.21 11.11 24.54
CA ALA A 661 3.15 12.18 24.86
C ALA A 661 4.41 11.56 25.46
N GLY A 662 5.57 12.14 25.17
CA GLY A 662 6.81 11.64 25.74
C GLY A 662 8.02 12.50 25.45
N LYS A 663 9.15 12.12 26.05
CA LYS A 663 10.46 12.75 25.87
C LYS A 663 11.54 11.67 25.83
N ASP A 664 12.44 11.78 24.85
CA ASP A 664 13.53 10.82 24.60
C ASP A 664 12.98 9.38 24.47
N THR A 665 11.95 9.24 23.64
CA THR A 665 11.25 7.98 23.43
C THR A 665 11.77 7.27 22.20
N VAL A 666 11.77 5.94 22.22
CA VAL A 666 12.04 5.12 21.03
C VAL A 666 10.95 4.06 20.94
N ALA A 667 10.32 3.95 19.77
CA ALA A 667 9.51 2.81 19.41
C ALA A 667 10.26 1.86 18.48
N GLY A 668 9.91 0.58 18.53
CA GLY A 668 10.45 -0.45 17.64
C GLY A 668 9.58 -1.68 17.58
N GLY A 669 9.92 -2.59 16.67
CA GLY A 669 9.25 -3.88 16.50
C GLY A 669 10.28 -4.98 16.26
N ALA A 670 10.09 -6.14 16.91
CA ALA A 670 10.89 -7.34 16.65
C ALA A 670 10.09 -8.61 16.97
N GLY A 671 10.18 -9.62 16.10
CA GLY A 671 9.49 -10.90 16.31
C GLY A 671 7.96 -10.79 16.36
N GLY A 672 7.38 -9.83 15.63
CA GLY A 672 5.93 -9.59 15.60
C GLY A 672 5.37 -8.79 16.79
N LEU A 673 6.23 -8.33 17.72
CA LEU A 673 5.82 -7.49 18.85
C LEU A 673 6.37 -6.07 18.69
N HIS A 674 5.47 -5.08 18.75
CA HIS A 674 5.82 -3.68 18.89
C HIS A 674 6.10 -3.33 20.34
N TRP A 675 6.92 -2.31 20.54
CA TRP A 675 7.24 -1.81 21.85
C TRP A 675 7.64 -0.34 21.84
N ARG A 676 7.56 0.29 23.02
CA ARG A 676 8.07 1.64 23.30
C ARG A 676 8.90 1.68 24.57
N ASP A 677 10.02 2.37 24.53
CA ASP A 677 10.78 2.77 25.72
C ASP A 677 11.08 4.28 25.71
N ALA A 678 11.66 4.77 26.82
CA ALA A 678 12.18 6.12 26.89
C ALA A 678 13.37 6.23 27.84
N GLY A 679 14.31 7.14 27.55
CA GLY A 679 15.29 7.64 28.53
C GLY A 679 14.73 8.74 29.44
N GLY A 680 13.63 9.37 29.01
CA GLY A 680 12.84 10.31 29.82
C GLY A 680 11.56 9.66 30.34
N TRP A 681 10.46 9.92 29.64
CA TRP A 681 9.14 9.42 30.02
C TRP A 681 8.23 9.33 28.80
N PHE A 682 7.15 8.57 28.93
CA PHE A 682 6.02 8.63 28.03
C PHE A 682 4.70 8.31 28.74
N SER A 683 3.59 8.71 28.13
CA SER A 683 2.25 8.52 28.68
C SER A 683 1.18 8.26 27.62
N TYR A 684 0.10 7.62 28.03
CA TYR A 684 -1.14 7.44 27.28
C TYR A 684 -2.35 7.83 28.11
N VAL A 685 -3.42 8.27 27.46
CA VAL A 685 -4.73 8.55 28.07
C VAL A 685 -5.67 7.40 27.73
N LEU A 686 -5.97 6.55 28.73
CA LEU A 686 -6.90 5.43 28.63
C LEU A 686 -8.33 5.89 28.96
N THR A 687 -9.31 5.30 28.31
CA THR A 687 -10.72 5.66 28.38
C THR A 687 -11.54 4.55 29.03
N ASP A 688 -12.35 4.90 30.03
CA ASP A 688 -13.32 3.99 30.62
C ASP A 688 -14.55 4.79 31.09
N PRO A 689 -15.36 5.28 30.15
CA PRO A 689 -16.47 6.18 30.44
C PRO A 689 -17.54 5.55 31.33
N ALA A 690 -17.60 4.21 31.37
CA ALA A 690 -18.57 3.46 32.17
C ALA A 690 -18.00 3.00 33.53
N ASN A 691 -16.76 3.34 33.85
CA ASN A 691 -16.05 2.93 35.07
C ASN A 691 -16.11 1.41 35.33
N ARG A 692 -15.97 0.60 34.28
CA ARG A 692 -16.09 -0.86 34.35
C ARG A 692 -14.75 -1.55 34.60
N ALA A 693 -13.63 -0.89 34.36
CA ALA A 693 -12.32 -1.50 34.54
C ALA A 693 -11.92 -1.55 36.03
N THR A 694 -11.50 -2.71 36.49
CA THR A 694 -10.97 -2.90 37.85
C THR A 694 -9.49 -3.23 37.86
N ILE A 695 -8.94 -3.59 36.69
CA ILE A 695 -7.55 -4.01 36.51
C ILE A 695 -6.89 -3.15 35.42
N LEU A 696 -5.67 -2.69 35.69
CA LEU A 696 -4.73 -2.22 34.68
C LEU A 696 -3.71 -3.32 34.42
N ARG A 697 -3.72 -3.87 33.20
CA ARG A 697 -2.77 -4.88 32.76
C ARG A 697 -1.66 -4.23 31.95
N VAL A 698 -0.41 -4.53 32.27
CA VAL A 698 0.77 -3.97 31.62
C VAL A 698 1.69 -5.11 31.18
N ARG A 699 2.19 -5.05 29.93
CA ARG A 699 3.14 -6.03 29.37
C ARG A 699 4.41 -5.33 28.92
N PHE A 700 5.56 -5.87 29.31
CA PHE A 700 6.89 -5.46 28.86
C PHE A 700 7.57 -6.62 28.13
N LEU A 701 8.56 -6.31 27.28
CA LEU A 701 9.36 -7.36 26.65
C LEU A 701 10.09 -8.21 27.71
N PRO A 702 10.16 -9.55 27.53
CA PRO A 702 10.85 -10.42 28.46
C PRO A 702 12.34 -10.07 28.58
N GLY A 703 12.88 -10.10 29.80
CA GLY A 703 14.31 -9.91 30.08
C GLY A 703 14.78 -8.46 30.18
N ASP A 704 13.90 -7.47 29.99
CA ASP A 704 14.23 -6.07 30.25
C ASP A 704 14.39 -5.79 31.75
N ALA A 705 15.43 -5.04 32.11
CA ALA A 705 15.60 -4.58 33.48
C ALA A 705 14.52 -3.54 33.84
N HIS A 706 13.89 -3.70 35.01
CA HIS A 706 12.80 -2.84 35.49
C HIS A 706 13.31 -1.47 36.01
N HIS A 707 13.96 -0.68 35.15
CA HIS A 707 14.41 0.67 35.47
C HIS A 707 13.34 1.72 35.13
N HIS A 708 12.10 1.47 35.56
CA HIS A 708 10.98 2.35 35.28
C HIS A 708 10.07 2.53 36.50
N ILE A 709 9.33 3.63 36.51
CA ILE A 709 8.30 3.94 37.50
C ILE A 709 6.97 4.07 36.76
N LEU A 710 5.97 3.29 37.18
CA LEU A 710 4.63 3.29 36.59
C LEU A 710 3.68 4.14 37.43
N ARG A 711 2.88 4.99 36.77
CA ARG A 711 1.83 5.78 37.41
C ARG A 711 0.53 5.72 36.64
N LEU A 712 -0.58 5.82 37.36
CA LEU A 712 -1.92 6.04 36.79
C LEU A 712 -2.55 7.26 37.46
N ASN A 713 -2.88 8.30 36.68
CA ASN A 713 -3.32 9.61 37.19
C ASN A 713 -2.38 10.19 38.27
N GLY A 714 -1.08 9.97 38.10
CA GLY A 714 -0.04 10.42 39.04
C GLY A 714 0.15 9.53 40.29
N ALA A 715 -0.77 8.61 40.58
CA ALA A 715 -0.63 7.65 41.67
C ALA A 715 0.38 6.54 41.28
N LEU A 716 1.26 6.18 42.21
CA LEU A 716 2.27 5.14 42.00
C LEU A 716 1.61 3.76 41.95
N LEU A 717 1.94 2.97 40.93
CA LEU A 717 1.52 1.57 40.82
C LEU A 717 2.55 0.66 41.49
N THR A 718 2.12 -0.10 42.50
CA THR A 718 2.98 -1.02 43.27
C THR A 718 2.30 -2.36 43.50
N GLY A 719 3.08 -3.44 43.62
CA GLY A 719 2.57 -4.77 43.98
C GLY A 719 1.67 -5.42 42.92
N PRO A 720 2.13 -5.57 41.66
CA PRO A 720 1.33 -6.25 40.64
C PRO A 720 1.08 -7.71 41.01
N ALA A 721 -0.12 -8.20 40.70
CA ALA A 721 -0.38 -9.63 40.60
C ALA A 721 0.16 -10.16 39.26
N GLN A 722 0.45 -11.46 39.20
CA GLN A 722 0.76 -12.12 37.93
C GLN A 722 -0.50 -12.13 37.06
N GLY A 723 -0.41 -11.54 35.87
CA GLY A 723 -1.48 -11.56 34.88
C GLY A 723 -1.59 -12.92 34.18
N PRO A 724 -2.54 -13.08 33.24
CA PRO A 724 -2.77 -14.34 32.56
C PRO A 724 -1.58 -14.74 31.70
N ASP A 725 -1.28 -16.04 31.73
CA ASP A 725 -0.36 -16.69 30.81
C ASP A 725 -1.13 -17.10 29.55
N ASP A 726 -1.07 -16.22 28.55
CA ASP A 726 -1.70 -16.37 27.24
C ASP A 726 -0.69 -16.66 26.13
N GLY A 727 0.54 -17.07 26.48
CA GLY A 727 1.63 -17.29 25.53
C GLY A 727 2.28 -16.00 24.99
N GLY A 728 1.84 -14.82 25.44
CA GLY A 728 2.45 -13.52 25.12
C GLY A 728 3.52 -13.07 26.13
N PRO A 729 4.07 -11.85 25.97
CA PRO A 729 5.00 -11.27 26.94
C PRO A 729 4.37 -11.21 28.35
N PRO A 730 5.14 -11.43 29.44
CA PRO A 730 4.60 -11.50 30.80
C PRO A 730 3.69 -10.32 31.14
N ALA A 731 2.50 -10.63 31.67
CA ALA A 731 1.53 -9.62 32.13
C ALA A 731 1.67 -9.34 33.63
N SER A 732 1.61 -8.06 33.98
CA SER A 732 1.47 -7.56 35.34
C SER A 732 0.11 -6.88 35.50
N ASP A 733 -0.71 -7.38 36.42
CA ASP A 733 -2.05 -6.86 36.70
C ASP A 733 -2.03 -6.00 37.97
N PHE A 734 -2.48 -4.76 37.86
CA PHE A 734 -2.61 -3.82 38.97
C PHE A 734 -4.09 -3.58 39.29
N ASP A 735 -4.46 -3.68 40.57
CA ASP A 735 -5.77 -3.27 41.04
C ASP A 735 -5.88 -1.73 40.96
N ILE A 736 -6.89 -1.25 40.22
CA ILE A 736 -7.14 0.18 40.02
C ILE A 736 -8.47 0.64 40.61
N THR A 737 -9.15 -0.19 41.41
CA THR A 737 -10.43 0.14 42.04
C THR A 737 -10.37 1.39 42.93
N GLY A 738 -9.21 1.66 43.55
CA GLY A 738 -8.96 2.83 44.39
C GLY A 738 -8.40 4.06 43.69
N VAL A 739 -8.18 4.01 42.36
CA VAL A 739 -7.56 5.13 41.63
C VAL A 739 -8.61 6.20 41.28
N ALA A 740 -8.31 7.46 41.57
CA ALA A 740 -9.20 8.57 41.25
C ALA A 740 -9.38 8.71 39.73
N ARG A 741 -10.64 8.75 39.29
CA ARG A 741 -11.04 8.87 37.89
C ARG A 741 -11.52 10.28 37.62
N ASN A 742 -10.76 11.02 36.83
CA ASN A 742 -11.13 12.37 36.43
C ASN A 742 -11.86 12.25 35.08
N GLY A 743 -12.77 13.18 34.77
CA GLY A 743 -13.58 13.13 33.53
C GLY A 743 -12.78 13.16 32.22
N ASP A 744 -11.47 13.38 32.29
CA ASP A 744 -10.54 13.48 31.16
C ASP A 744 -9.84 12.15 30.79
N GLY A 745 -10.15 11.05 31.48
CA GLY A 745 -9.55 9.72 31.28
C GLY A 745 -8.53 9.32 32.36
N LEU A 746 -7.86 8.20 32.14
CA LEU A 746 -6.84 7.60 33.01
C LEU A 746 -5.46 7.75 32.35
N VAL A 747 -4.63 8.66 32.86
CA VAL A 747 -3.29 8.92 32.33
C VAL A 747 -2.30 7.90 32.88
N PHE A 748 -1.95 6.92 32.07
CA PHE A 748 -0.89 5.96 32.37
C PHE A 748 0.46 6.56 31.97
N THR A 749 1.45 6.56 32.87
CA THR A 749 2.77 7.13 32.63
C THR A 749 3.86 6.15 32.99
N VAL A 750 4.86 6.03 32.11
CA VAL A 750 6.10 5.27 32.33
C VAL A 750 7.25 6.28 32.37
N THR A 751 7.99 6.31 33.48
CA THR A 751 9.13 7.23 33.66
C THR A 751 10.40 6.42 33.87
N ALA A 752 11.48 6.76 33.17
CA ALA A 752 12.77 6.11 33.35
C ALA A 752 13.36 6.49 34.71
N VAL A 753 14.00 5.54 35.39
CA VAL A 753 14.84 5.85 36.55
C VAL A 753 16.03 6.68 36.06
N PRO A 754 16.46 7.75 36.78
CA PRO A 754 17.56 8.60 36.34
C PRO A 754 18.81 7.80 35.96
N GLY A 755 19.33 8.04 34.74
CA GLY A 755 20.50 7.33 34.20
C GLY A 755 20.19 6.03 33.47
N PHE A 756 18.93 5.61 33.38
CA PHE A 756 18.50 4.40 32.68
C PHE A 756 17.43 4.71 31.62
N ARG A 757 17.09 3.71 30.80
CA ARG A 757 15.88 3.71 29.98
C ARG A 757 14.79 2.88 30.66
N THR A 758 13.54 3.17 30.36
CA THR A 758 12.42 2.33 30.79
C THR A 758 12.56 0.92 30.21
N GLY A 759 11.78 -0.03 30.74
CA GLY A 759 11.55 -1.27 30.00
C GLY A 759 10.82 -0.96 28.69
N ARG A 760 10.94 -1.84 27.70
CA ARG A 760 10.21 -1.75 26.44
C ARG A 760 8.79 -2.24 26.65
N LEU A 761 7.87 -1.30 26.83
CA LEU A 761 6.44 -1.56 27.00
C LEU A 761 5.87 -2.11 25.70
N VAL A 762 5.12 -3.21 25.77
CA VAL A 762 4.43 -3.83 24.64
C VAL A 762 2.97 -3.41 24.61
N SER A 763 2.28 -3.44 25.76
CA SER A 763 0.89 -3.00 25.83
C SER A 763 0.48 -2.57 27.23
N VAL A 764 -0.57 -1.74 27.26
CA VAL A 764 -1.32 -1.41 28.47
C VAL A 764 -2.81 -1.56 28.19
N GLN A 765 -3.54 -2.20 29.10
CA GLN A 765 -4.96 -2.52 28.93
C GLN A 765 -5.75 -2.21 30.20
N LEU A 766 -6.93 -1.61 30.05
CA LEU A 766 -7.96 -1.57 31.07
C LEU A 766 -8.82 -2.82 30.93
N VAL A 767 -9.01 -3.57 32.01
CA VAL A 767 -9.78 -4.83 31.99
C VAL A 767 -10.88 -4.80 33.03
N ASN A 768 -12.08 -5.23 32.62
CA ASN A 768 -13.18 -5.51 33.54
C ASN A 768 -12.95 -6.87 34.21
N GLY A 769 -12.68 -6.85 35.52
CA GLY A 769 -12.45 -8.05 36.33
C GLY A 769 -13.72 -8.66 36.95
N LEU A 770 -14.91 -8.09 36.72
CA LEU A 770 -16.18 -8.60 37.23
C LEU A 770 -16.82 -9.54 36.19
N GLU A 771 -17.20 -10.75 36.62
CA GLU A 771 -18.02 -11.72 35.84
C GLU A 771 -19.49 -11.31 35.74
#